data_AF-A0A0Q5QNN5-F1
#
_entry.id   AF-A0A0Q5QNN5-F1
#
_cell.length_a   1.000
_cell.length_b   1.000
_cell.length_c   1.000
_cell.angle_alpha   90.00
_cell.angle_beta   90.00
_cell.angle_gamma   90.00
#
_symmetry.space_group_name_H-M   'P 1'
#
loop_
_entity.id
_entity.type
_entity.pdbx_description
1 polymer ?
#
loop_
_entity_poly.entity_id
_entity_poly.type
_entity_poly.pdbx_seq_one_letter_code
_entity_poly.pdbx_strand_id
1 'polypeptide(L)'
;MTNSVRPAIDRALRFLVVSDPGQLRLRSASQTTLTLVLALSVLVAMTRLLGEAITVAMLGSVVAMFSSFVVKDRTARGRLLTTALIALPAATAVTVSTFLAQHGVLADVGFVAVLFGAVWVRRFGPRGFALGMGSFIAYFFALFLRATPGQIPELIGSVLVGVACALTVRFAFQHEWAGAELTRLTRALRASSLAVVDLIAPTNAPGATPVGRHAEPASSDAVRHALERLANTALMIEDWLDRNVAAAHVSVTGKDLSRRIFDAQQATEQLAFAMRPRAGTARSVLAERPAVAQVLLAVRSVLRNHPTSDDLTVARRIVTRAEAAATDSDQHSIVIRAAARTVRAHIAVHRVTAHALATAEAHEPATVLPTRTGAPSAPSVDDTATAADDSPVPPRHRGLRAQFDRLEPSTRTAIQVAIATSVATVLGELVSPNRWYWAVLSAFVVFTGTTTRGEILTRAGHRIVGTVGGVFAGVLLAAVVGNRAPVQLALIVVCVFCAFYLVTVANGLLVFFITVLLAMLYGLLGTFSIAVLELRIAETCVGATVGITAAYFILPTRTRETVRDKVDAYLDALGDVIDDSITSVVEPGSGVDLVPVARRLDTALQELQTAARPLGMGPASRARRGTARLVRVLEACDRAAHALVRAGMLAASADPASGPTGDLARAVVDGADGVRASVMSLRSVVRGEQGEYDDSLADASPVAQVLSRDAQELSTATIVAVRALDRLDHSAALTRVPV
;
A
#
# COMPACT_ATOMS: atom_id res chain seq x y z
N MET A 1 14.49 -10.98 39.94
CA MET A 1 13.40 -11.19 38.95
C MET A 1 13.42 -10.20 37.77
N THR A 2 14.52 -9.45 37.54
CA THR A 2 14.61 -8.41 36.49
C THR A 2 15.32 -8.83 35.20
N ASN A 3 15.95 -10.01 35.16
CA ASN A 3 16.74 -10.47 34.00
C ASN A 3 15.98 -11.28 32.93
N SER A 4 14.73 -11.73 33.16
CA SER A 4 13.95 -12.45 32.13
C SER A 4 13.06 -11.55 31.27
N VAL A 5 12.86 -10.30 31.66
CA VAL A 5 11.93 -9.36 30.99
C VAL A 5 12.59 -8.70 29.78
N ARG A 6 13.89 -8.34 29.87
CA ARG A 6 14.65 -7.74 28.75
C ARG A 6 14.61 -8.57 27.45
N PRO A 7 14.90 -9.89 27.45
CA PRO A 7 14.86 -10.67 26.20
C PRO A 7 13.44 -10.88 25.65
N ALA A 8 12.40 -10.76 26.48
CA ALA A 8 11.00 -10.78 26.04
C ALA A 8 10.60 -9.43 25.42
N ILE A 9 10.99 -8.31 26.04
CA ILE A 9 10.82 -6.97 25.48
C ILE A 9 11.58 -6.84 24.17
N ASP A 10 12.83 -7.28 24.09
CA ASP A 10 13.61 -7.21 22.85
C ASP A 10 13.04 -8.10 21.74
N ARG A 11 12.42 -9.24 22.08
CA ARG A 11 11.68 -10.06 21.10
C ARG A 11 10.37 -9.40 20.67
N ALA A 12 9.62 -8.82 21.59
CA ALA A 12 8.39 -8.09 21.29
C ALA A 12 8.66 -6.83 20.46
N LEU A 13 9.71 -6.08 20.78
CA LEU A 13 10.18 -4.92 20.01
C LEU A 13 10.67 -5.33 18.62
N ARG A 14 11.43 -6.43 18.51
CA ARG A 14 11.81 -6.99 17.20
C ARG A 14 10.59 -7.44 16.40
N PHE A 15 9.63 -8.10 17.03
CA PHE A 15 8.38 -8.50 16.38
C PHE A 15 7.55 -7.29 15.92
N LEU A 16 7.45 -6.24 16.73
CA LEU A 16 6.78 -4.98 16.38
C LEU A 16 7.48 -4.26 15.22
N VAL A 17 8.82 -4.19 15.23
CA VAL A 17 9.61 -3.58 14.15
C VAL A 17 9.52 -4.38 12.84
N VAL A 18 9.45 -5.71 12.94
CA VAL A 18 9.26 -6.59 11.77
C VAL A 18 7.83 -6.52 11.23
N SER A 19 6.83 -6.34 12.11
CA SER A 19 5.40 -6.33 11.74
C SER A 19 4.87 -4.96 11.31
N ASP A 20 5.57 -3.88 11.63
CA ASP A 20 5.22 -2.50 11.26
C ASP A 20 6.48 -1.70 10.87
N PRO A 21 7.10 -2.01 9.71
CA PRO A 21 8.25 -1.26 9.22
C PRO A 21 7.86 0.22 9.08
N GLY A 22 8.66 1.12 9.66
CA GLY A 22 8.36 2.56 9.66
C GLY A 22 7.36 3.03 10.73
N GLN A 23 6.79 2.13 11.56
CA GLN A 23 5.83 2.45 12.62
C GLN A 23 4.57 3.19 12.12
N LEU A 24 4.15 2.91 10.89
CA LEU A 24 3.03 3.61 10.26
C LEU A 24 1.70 3.28 10.93
N ARG A 25 1.51 2.02 11.33
CA ARG A 25 0.29 1.59 12.03
C ARG A 25 0.26 2.15 13.43
N LEU A 26 1.40 2.14 14.12
CA LEU A 26 1.56 2.77 15.43
C LEU A 26 1.20 4.26 15.36
N ARG A 27 1.72 4.99 14.37
CA ARG A 27 1.41 6.40 14.15
C ARG A 27 -0.08 6.63 13.96
N SER A 28 -0.71 5.89 13.03
CA SER A 28 -2.13 6.07 12.73
C SER A 28 -3.03 5.79 13.94
N ALA A 29 -2.72 4.74 14.70
CA ALA A 29 -3.42 4.40 15.93
C ALA A 29 -3.23 5.48 17.01
N SER A 30 -1.98 5.86 17.31
CA SER A 30 -1.66 6.90 18.31
C SER A 30 -2.31 8.23 17.97
N GLN A 31 -2.27 8.64 16.70
CA GLN A 31 -2.89 9.89 16.25
C GLN A 31 -4.41 9.87 16.48
N THR A 32 -5.07 8.77 16.11
CA THR A 32 -6.53 8.63 16.27
C THR A 32 -6.93 8.60 17.74
N THR A 33 -6.20 7.84 18.56
CA THR A 33 -6.43 7.77 20.01
C THR A 33 -6.18 9.10 20.70
N LEU A 34 -5.09 9.81 20.39
CA LEU A 34 -4.79 11.11 20.96
C LEU A 34 -5.84 12.15 20.56
N THR A 35 -6.29 12.11 19.30
CA THR A 35 -7.38 12.98 18.81
C THR A 35 -8.65 12.75 19.63
N LEU A 36 -9.03 11.49 19.86
CA LEU A 36 -10.20 11.15 20.67
C LEU A 36 -10.05 11.61 22.12
N VAL A 37 -8.91 11.32 22.76
CA VAL A 37 -8.67 11.70 24.16
C VAL A 37 -8.70 13.21 24.33
N LEU A 38 -8.06 13.95 23.42
CA LEU A 38 -8.08 15.42 23.43
C LEU A 38 -9.50 15.96 23.23
N ALA A 39 -10.21 15.49 22.20
CA ALA A 39 -11.57 15.94 21.91
C ALA A 39 -12.52 15.64 23.07
N LEU A 40 -12.46 14.42 23.63
CA LEU A 40 -13.27 14.03 24.78
C LEU A 40 -12.96 14.89 26.01
N SER A 41 -11.69 15.15 26.29
CA SER A 41 -11.28 15.97 27.45
C SER A 41 -11.77 17.41 27.33
N VAL A 42 -11.58 18.02 26.14
CA VAL A 42 -12.00 19.40 25.86
C VAL A 42 -13.53 19.51 25.87
N LEU A 43 -14.24 18.60 25.21
CA LEU A 43 -15.70 18.64 25.14
C LEU A 43 -16.38 18.33 26.48
N VAL A 44 -15.83 17.42 27.28
CA VAL A 44 -16.34 17.16 28.65
C VAL A 44 -16.08 18.35 29.56
N ALA A 45 -14.92 19.02 29.44
CA ALA A 45 -14.66 20.25 30.18
C ALA A 45 -15.64 21.37 29.76
N MET A 46 -15.85 21.54 28.45
CA MET A 46 -16.78 22.53 27.89
C MET A 46 -18.22 22.29 28.35
N THR A 47 -18.74 21.08 28.20
CA THR A 47 -20.11 20.73 28.63
C THR A 47 -20.33 20.93 30.13
N ARG A 48 -19.31 20.65 30.97
CA ARG A 48 -19.38 20.96 32.41
C ARG A 48 -19.41 22.46 32.72
N LEU A 49 -18.75 23.28 31.91
CA LEU A 49 -18.74 24.74 32.08
C LEU A 49 -20.05 25.38 31.59
N LEU A 50 -20.63 24.87 30.51
CA LEU A 50 -21.87 25.38 29.92
C LEU A 50 -23.15 24.75 30.50
N GLY A 51 -23.03 23.70 31.33
CA GLY A 51 -24.18 22.99 31.89
C GLY A 51 -24.93 22.10 30.88
N GLU A 52 -24.29 21.78 29.76
CA GLU A 52 -24.87 20.96 28.68
C GLU A 52 -24.79 19.45 28.99
N ALA A 53 -25.60 18.67 28.26
CA ALA A 53 -25.60 17.22 28.38
C ALA A 53 -24.31 16.59 27.84
N ILE A 54 -23.82 15.54 28.53
CA ILE A 54 -22.63 14.76 28.12
C ILE A 54 -22.79 14.15 26.70
N THR A 55 -24.03 13.95 26.26
CA THR A 55 -24.36 13.45 24.91
C THR A 55 -23.81 14.36 23.80
N VAL A 56 -23.76 15.68 24.01
CA VAL A 56 -23.19 16.65 23.07
C VAL A 56 -21.69 16.39 22.88
N ALA A 57 -20.98 16.12 23.99
CA ALA A 57 -19.55 15.78 23.94
C ALA A 57 -19.26 14.48 23.19
N MET A 58 -20.20 13.52 23.19
CA MET A 58 -20.03 12.25 22.46
C MET A 58 -19.98 12.46 20.94
N LEU A 59 -20.87 13.28 20.37
CA LEU A 59 -20.92 13.54 18.94
C LEU A 59 -19.59 14.15 18.45
N GLY A 60 -19.15 15.25 19.07
CA GLY A 60 -17.89 15.91 18.71
C GLY A 60 -16.67 15.00 18.84
N SER A 61 -16.61 14.19 19.90
CA SER A 61 -15.51 13.23 20.14
C SER A 61 -15.45 12.15 19.06
N VAL A 62 -16.60 11.63 18.65
CA VAL A 62 -16.70 10.62 17.58
C VAL A 62 -16.34 11.23 16.24
N VAL A 63 -16.85 12.42 15.90
CA VAL A 63 -16.50 13.11 14.65
C VAL A 63 -15.00 13.38 14.58
N ALA A 64 -14.37 13.80 15.68
CA ALA A 64 -12.92 13.99 15.77
C ALA A 64 -12.15 12.68 15.49
N MET A 65 -12.55 11.58 16.16
CA MET A 65 -11.95 10.26 15.97
C MET A 65 -12.07 9.78 14.52
N PHE A 66 -13.27 9.84 13.93
CA PHE A 66 -13.50 9.40 12.55
C PHE A 66 -12.76 10.28 11.55
N SER A 67 -12.75 11.60 11.73
CA SER A 67 -12.00 12.52 10.87
C SER A 67 -10.50 12.18 10.83
N SER A 68 -9.92 11.85 12.00
CA SER A 68 -8.51 11.45 12.10
C SER A 68 -8.20 10.18 11.30
N PHE A 69 -9.10 9.20 11.28
CA PHE A 69 -8.92 7.91 10.61
C PHE A 69 -9.28 7.89 9.11
N VAL A 70 -10.36 8.58 8.74
CA VAL A 70 -10.98 8.47 7.41
C VAL A 70 -10.28 9.37 6.39
N VAL A 71 -9.74 10.52 6.82
CA VAL A 71 -9.08 11.46 5.91
C VAL A 71 -7.69 10.93 5.53
N LYS A 72 -7.58 10.44 4.29
CA LYS A 72 -6.40 9.79 3.72
C LYS A 72 -5.83 10.52 2.48
N ASP A 73 -5.98 11.85 2.41
CA ASP A 73 -5.35 12.63 1.34
C ASP A 73 -3.83 12.36 1.25
N ARG A 74 -3.32 12.34 0.02
CA ARG A 74 -1.89 12.13 -0.27
C ARG A 74 -1.04 13.23 0.36
N THR A 75 -1.37 14.49 0.07
CA THR A 75 -0.62 15.63 0.58
C THR A 75 -1.07 16.04 1.98
N ALA A 76 -0.13 16.54 2.77
CA ALA A 76 -0.44 16.98 4.13
C ALA A 76 -1.36 18.20 4.17
N ARG A 77 -1.20 19.15 3.23
CA ARG A 77 -2.15 20.27 3.05
C ARG A 77 -3.55 19.78 2.70
N GLY A 78 -3.66 18.78 1.81
CA GLY A 78 -4.93 18.13 1.48
C GLY A 78 -5.58 17.51 2.73
N ARG A 79 -4.79 16.82 3.55
CA ARG A 79 -5.26 16.24 4.82
C ARG A 79 -5.84 17.28 5.78
N LEU A 80 -5.22 18.45 5.90
CA LEU A 80 -5.74 19.54 6.74
C LEU A 80 -7.02 20.13 6.15
N LEU A 81 -7.02 20.44 4.86
CA LEU A 81 -8.17 21.01 4.16
C LEU A 81 -9.39 20.08 4.24
N THR A 82 -9.25 18.79 3.98
CA THR A 82 -10.35 17.83 4.07
C THR A 82 -10.86 17.67 5.51
N THR A 83 -9.96 17.69 6.50
CA THR A 83 -10.35 17.64 7.92
C THR A 83 -11.22 18.85 8.29
N ALA A 84 -10.83 20.05 7.85
CA ALA A 84 -11.62 21.27 8.06
C ALA A 84 -12.97 21.21 7.31
N LEU A 85 -12.95 20.73 6.06
CA LEU A 85 -14.15 20.61 5.23
C LEU A 85 -15.17 19.62 5.79
N ILE A 86 -14.81 18.62 6.62
CA ILE A 86 -15.75 17.67 7.24
C ILE A 86 -16.80 18.37 8.11
N ALA A 87 -16.49 19.53 8.69
CA ALA A 87 -17.42 20.25 9.55
C ALA A 87 -18.73 20.63 8.85
N LEU A 88 -18.67 21.07 7.59
CA LEU A 88 -19.85 21.49 6.80
C LEU A 88 -20.82 20.33 6.48
N PRO A 89 -20.39 19.21 5.86
CA PRO A 89 -21.23 18.06 5.59
C PRO A 89 -21.69 17.35 6.88
N ALA A 90 -20.92 17.44 7.98
CA ALA A 90 -21.35 16.93 9.28
C ALA A 90 -22.45 17.81 9.91
N ALA A 91 -22.27 19.13 9.93
CA ALA A 91 -23.25 20.07 10.47
C ALA A 91 -24.58 20.00 9.71
N THR A 92 -24.53 20.01 8.37
CA THR A 92 -25.72 19.84 7.52
C THR A 92 -26.42 18.51 7.79
N ALA A 93 -25.68 17.41 7.91
CA ALA A 93 -26.24 16.10 8.23
C ALA A 93 -26.91 16.06 9.61
N VAL A 94 -26.32 16.70 10.63
CA VAL A 94 -26.93 16.85 11.96
C VAL A 94 -28.23 17.64 11.87
N THR A 95 -28.23 18.80 11.21
CA THR A 95 -29.42 19.63 11.05
C THR A 95 -30.54 18.86 10.35
N VAL A 96 -30.25 18.21 9.21
CA VAL A 96 -31.24 17.42 8.47
C VAL A 96 -31.75 16.26 9.32
N SER A 97 -30.87 15.51 10.00
CA SER A 97 -31.29 14.40 10.86
C SER A 97 -32.22 14.86 11.98
N THR A 98 -31.91 15.97 12.64
CA THR A 98 -32.68 16.48 13.78
C THR A 98 -34.08 16.93 13.36
N PHE A 99 -34.24 17.57 12.20
CA PHE A 99 -35.56 17.94 11.67
C PHE A 99 -36.37 16.72 11.21
N LEU A 100 -35.73 15.78 10.51
CA LEU A 100 -36.40 14.59 10.01
C LEU A 100 -36.79 13.61 11.13
N ALA A 101 -36.03 13.58 12.23
CA ALA A 101 -36.30 12.70 13.38
C ALA A 101 -37.71 12.92 13.98
N GLN A 102 -38.32 14.09 13.79
CA GLN A 102 -39.70 14.36 14.22
C GLN A 102 -40.76 13.59 13.43
N HIS A 103 -40.39 13.05 12.26
CA HIS A 103 -41.31 12.49 11.27
C HIS A 103 -41.12 10.98 11.04
N GLY A 104 -40.47 10.27 11.98
CA GLY A 104 -40.33 8.81 11.97
C GLY A 104 -39.73 8.27 10.67
N VAL A 105 -40.58 7.71 9.80
CA VAL A 105 -40.22 7.11 8.50
C VAL A 105 -39.42 8.06 7.59
N LEU A 106 -39.70 9.37 7.64
CA LEU A 106 -38.94 10.35 6.86
C LEU A 106 -37.47 10.42 7.29
N ALA A 107 -37.15 10.15 8.56
CA ALA A 107 -35.78 10.05 9.05
C ALA A 107 -35.05 8.85 8.43
N ASP A 108 -35.74 7.72 8.25
CA ASP A 108 -35.13 6.53 7.67
C ASP A 108 -34.86 6.71 6.17
N VAL A 109 -35.78 7.35 5.46
CA VAL A 109 -35.59 7.74 4.06
C VAL A 109 -34.43 8.74 3.93
N GLY A 110 -34.37 9.74 4.81
CA GLY A 110 -33.28 10.71 4.85
C GLY A 110 -31.94 10.05 5.15
N PHE A 111 -31.90 9.07 6.05
CA PHE A 111 -30.71 8.30 6.37
C PHE A 111 -30.18 7.53 5.17
N VAL A 112 -31.06 6.83 4.44
CA VAL A 112 -30.71 6.12 3.20
C VAL A 112 -30.22 7.10 2.13
N ALA A 113 -30.86 8.27 1.99
CA ALA A 113 -30.46 9.30 1.02
C ALA A 113 -29.07 9.87 1.33
N VAL A 114 -28.77 10.19 2.59
CA VAL A 114 -27.44 10.62 3.03
C VAL A 114 -26.41 9.53 2.80
N LEU A 115 -26.77 8.27 3.05
CA LEU A 115 -25.88 7.14 2.80
C LEU A 115 -25.56 6.96 1.31
N PHE A 116 -26.57 7.03 0.46
CA PHE A 116 -26.39 7.01 -0.99
C PHE A 116 -25.45 8.13 -1.43
N GLY A 117 -25.72 9.37 -0.99
CA GLY A 117 -24.86 10.52 -1.26
C GLY A 117 -23.42 10.29 -0.78
N ALA A 118 -23.24 9.78 0.44
CA ALA A 118 -21.95 9.49 1.05
C ALA A 118 -21.14 8.43 0.28
N VAL A 119 -21.80 7.45 -0.35
CA VAL A 119 -21.14 6.49 -1.23
C VAL A 119 -20.88 7.07 -2.61
N TRP A 120 -21.84 7.81 -3.15
CA TRP A 120 -21.73 8.39 -4.49
C TRP A 120 -20.58 9.40 -4.61
N VAL A 121 -20.37 10.25 -3.59
CA VAL A 121 -19.25 11.20 -3.57
C VAL A 121 -17.87 10.53 -3.50
N ARG A 122 -17.78 9.22 -3.20
CA ARG A 122 -16.50 8.49 -3.20
C ARG A 122 -15.78 8.51 -4.55
N ARG A 123 -16.50 8.79 -5.65
CA ARG A 123 -15.91 8.98 -6.98
C ARG A 123 -14.92 10.14 -7.05
N PHE A 124 -15.07 11.15 -6.19
CA PHE A 124 -14.14 12.28 -6.08
C PHE A 124 -12.88 11.95 -5.24
N GLY A 125 -12.52 10.67 -5.18
CA GLY A 125 -11.32 10.19 -4.50
C GLY A 125 -11.39 10.21 -2.96
N PRO A 126 -10.23 10.25 -2.28
CA PRO A 126 -10.14 10.15 -0.82
C PRO A 126 -10.90 11.25 -0.08
N ARG A 127 -11.00 12.45 -0.66
CA ARG A 127 -11.75 13.58 -0.09
C ARG A 127 -13.24 13.29 -0.06
N GLY A 128 -13.80 12.88 -1.18
CA GLY A 128 -15.20 12.49 -1.27
C GLY A 128 -15.56 11.38 -0.28
N PHE A 129 -14.71 10.36 -0.17
CA PHE A 129 -14.87 9.32 0.86
C PHE A 129 -14.92 9.88 2.29
N ALA A 130 -14.05 10.82 2.62
CA ALA A 130 -13.98 11.41 3.95
C ALA A 130 -15.18 12.32 4.28
N LEU A 131 -15.56 13.19 3.35
CA LEU A 131 -16.72 14.08 3.52
C LEU A 131 -18.02 13.27 3.62
N GLY A 132 -18.19 12.28 2.74
CA GLY A 132 -19.36 11.39 2.75
C GLY A 132 -19.47 10.59 4.05
N MET A 133 -18.38 9.97 4.51
CA MET A 133 -18.36 9.25 5.79
C MET A 133 -18.60 10.20 6.97
N GLY A 134 -18.07 11.43 6.92
CA GLY A 134 -18.34 12.48 7.92
C GLY A 134 -19.82 12.82 8.03
N SER A 135 -20.51 13.07 6.92
CA SER A 135 -21.98 13.25 6.89
C SER A 135 -22.72 12.06 7.47
N PHE A 136 -22.37 10.85 7.03
CA PHE A 136 -23.03 9.62 7.46
C PHE A 136 -22.94 9.43 8.98
N ILE A 137 -21.72 9.55 9.54
CA ILE A 137 -21.50 9.41 10.98
C ILE A 137 -22.26 10.50 11.75
N ALA A 138 -22.21 11.74 11.29
CA ALA A 138 -22.90 12.85 11.95
C ALA A 138 -24.43 12.67 11.95
N TYR A 139 -25.02 12.26 10.82
CA TYR A 139 -26.44 11.93 10.72
C TYR A 139 -26.81 10.79 11.68
N PHE A 140 -26.06 9.69 11.61
CA PHE A 140 -26.30 8.51 12.44
C PHE A 140 -26.29 8.86 13.93
N PHE A 141 -25.33 9.66 14.39
CA PHE A 141 -25.25 10.03 15.80
C PHE A 141 -26.36 11.00 16.22
N ALA A 142 -26.77 11.93 15.37
CA ALA A 142 -27.93 12.78 15.64
C ALA A 142 -29.22 11.95 15.79
N LEU A 143 -29.40 10.94 14.93
CA LEU A 143 -30.51 9.98 15.02
C LEU A 143 -30.43 9.12 16.28
N PHE A 144 -29.25 8.56 16.58
CA PHE A 144 -28.99 7.74 17.77
C PHE A 144 -29.26 8.50 19.08
N LEU A 145 -28.86 9.77 19.14
CA LEU A 145 -29.08 10.63 20.29
C LEU A 145 -30.52 11.14 20.41
N ARG A 146 -31.37 10.93 19.39
CA ARG A 146 -32.71 11.51 19.28
C ARG A 146 -32.69 13.02 19.50
N ALA A 147 -31.78 13.69 18.80
CA ALA A 147 -31.57 15.13 18.93
C ALA A 147 -32.86 15.92 18.68
N THR A 148 -33.05 16.99 19.45
CA THR A 148 -34.17 17.94 19.28
C THR A 148 -33.70 19.21 18.57
N PRO A 149 -34.56 19.94 17.84
CA PRO A 149 -34.14 21.14 17.09
C PRO A 149 -33.45 22.23 17.94
N GLY A 150 -33.81 22.33 19.23
CA GLY A 150 -33.16 23.27 20.16
C GLY A 150 -31.68 22.96 20.40
N GLN A 151 -31.25 21.70 20.23
CA GLN A 151 -29.86 21.27 20.45
C GLN A 151 -28.97 21.43 19.23
N ILE A 152 -29.50 21.88 18.08
CA ILE A 152 -28.72 22.02 16.84
C ILE A 152 -27.47 22.90 17.04
N PRO A 153 -27.55 24.08 17.69
CA PRO A 153 -26.37 24.93 17.90
C PRO A 153 -25.29 24.24 18.74
N GLU A 154 -25.68 23.55 19.82
CA GLU A 154 -24.78 22.82 20.72
C GLU A 154 -24.08 21.67 19.98
N LEU A 155 -24.85 20.91 19.19
CA LEU A 155 -24.32 19.80 18.40
C LEU A 155 -23.35 20.28 17.31
N ILE A 156 -23.67 21.36 16.61
CA ILE A 156 -22.75 21.97 15.63
C ILE A 156 -21.49 22.49 16.32
N GLY A 157 -21.63 23.17 17.47
CA GLY A 157 -20.50 23.59 18.30
C GLY A 157 -19.58 22.43 18.67
N SER A 158 -20.17 21.30 19.09
CA SER A 158 -19.42 20.07 19.41
C SER A 158 -18.64 19.51 18.21
N VAL A 159 -19.25 19.54 17.02
CA VAL A 159 -18.62 19.10 15.76
C VAL A 159 -17.43 20.01 15.42
N LEU A 160 -17.60 21.32 15.54
CA LEU A 160 -16.54 22.30 15.28
C LEU A 160 -15.36 22.12 16.23
N VAL A 161 -15.62 21.97 17.53
CA VAL A 161 -14.58 21.71 18.53
C VAL A 161 -13.87 20.38 18.26
N GLY A 162 -14.62 19.32 17.93
CA GLY A 162 -14.05 18.03 17.57
C GLY A 162 -13.14 18.11 16.33
N VAL A 163 -13.56 18.82 15.29
CA VAL A 163 -12.75 19.07 14.08
C VAL A 163 -11.51 19.91 14.42
N ALA A 164 -11.63 20.93 15.28
CA ALA A 164 -10.51 21.73 15.72
C ALA A 164 -9.46 20.88 16.47
N CYS A 165 -9.88 20.02 17.41
CA CYS A 165 -8.98 19.08 18.07
C CYS A 165 -8.27 18.15 17.08
N ALA A 166 -8.99 17.62 16.08
CA ALA A 166 -8.42 16.78 15.04
C ALA A 166 -7.38 17.53 14.18
N LEU A 167 -7.64 18.80 13.84
CA LEU A 167 -6.69 19.66 13.14
C LEU A 167 -5.43 19.91 13.97
N THR A 168 -5.56 20.23 15.26
CA THR A 168 -4.44 20.47 16.17
C THR A 168 -3.52 19.26 16.26
N VAL A 169 -4.08 18.07 16.53
CA VAL A 169 -3.28 16.83 16.61
C VAL A 169 -2.63 16.52 15.26
N ARG A 170 -3.36 16.70 14.16
CA ARG A 170 -2.84 16.44 12.81
C ARG A 170 -1.71 17.37 12.43
N PHE A 171 -1.79 18.64 12.78
CA PHE A 171 -0.74 19.64 12.54
C PHE A 171 0.54 19.32 13.33
N ALA A 172 0.39 18.96 14.62
CA ALA A 172 1.51 18.54 15.47
C ALA A 172 2.21 17.28 14.92
N PHE A 173 1.43 16.25 14.57
CA PHE A 173 1.95 14.99 14.01
C PHE A 173 2.58 15.15 12.62
N GLN A 174 2.25 16.19 11.86
CA GLN A 174 2.84 16.42 10.55
C GLN A 174 4.32 16.85 10.67
N HIS A 175 4.60 17.80 11.55
CA HIS A 175 5.93 18.42 11.65
C HIS A 175 6.96 17.50 12.29
N GLU A 176 6.63 16.89 13.43
CA GLU A 176 7.59 16.07 14.19
C GLU A 176 7.94 14.74 13.49
N TRP A 177 7.03 14.18 12.67
CA TRP A 177 7.13 12.78 12.26
C TRP A 177 7.60 12.57 10.83
N ALA A 178 7.49 13.56 9.94
CA ALA A 178 7.87 13.38 8.53
C ALA A 178 9.35 13.03 8.37
N GLY A 179 10.25 13.76 9.04
CA GLY A 179 11.69 13.44 9.03
C GLY A 179 12.05 12.15 9.80
N ALA A 180 11.34 11.87 10.90
CA ALA A 180 11.56 10.64 11.67
C ALA A 180 11.08 9.39 10.92
N GLU A 181 9.98 9.48 10.16
CA GLU A 181 9.47 8.41 9.28
C GLU A 181 10.49 8.05 8.20
N LEU A 182 11.02 9.03 7.46
CA LEU A 182 12.06 8.77 6.46
C LEU A 182 13.32 8.14 7.08
N THR A 183 13.74 8.63 8.24
CA THR A 183 14.88 8.05 8.98
C THR A 183 14.62 6.58 9.33
N ARG A 184 13.40 6.24 9.77
CA ARG A 184 13.00 4.86 10.08
C ARG A 184 12.94 4.00 8.82
N LEU A 185 12.41 4.51 7.71
CA LEU A 185 12.31 3.78 6.45
C LEU A 185 13.68 3.50 5.83
N THR A 186 14.61 4.47 5.85
CA THR A 186 15.99 4.26 5.36
C THR A 186 16.78 3.28 6.25
N ARG A 187 16.50 3.22 7.57
CA ARG A 187 17.01 2.16 8.46
C ARG A 187 16.39 0.80 8.13
N ALA A 188 15.09 0.75 7.84
CA ALA A 188 14.42 -0.48 7.44
C ALA A 188 14.92 -1.00 6.08
N LEU A 189 15.25 -0.11 5.13
CA LEU A 189 15.86 -0.46 3.85
C LEU A 189 17.22 -1.13 4.05
N ARG A 190 18.07 -0.54 4.91
CA ARG A 190 19.37 -1.10 5.29
C ARG A 190 19.25 -2.44 6.02
N ALA A 191 18.33 -2.54 6.98
CA ALA A 191 18.07 -3.79 7.70
C ALA A 191 17.54 -4.91 6.79
N SER A 192 16.67 -4.57 5.83
CA SER A 192 16.18 -5.53 4.83
C SER A 192 17.29 -5.95 3.87
N SER A 193 18.16 -5.02 3.48
CA SER A 193 19.35 -5.32 2.67
C SER A 193 20.32 -6.24 3.42
N LEU A 194 20.54 -5.99 4.71
CA LEU A 194 21.39 -6.81 5.56
C LEU A 194 20.82 -8.22 5.72
N ALA A 195 19.50 -8.36 5.90
CA ALA A 195 18.84 -9.66 5.97
C ALA A 195 19.04 -10.48 4.68
N VAL A 196 19.04 -9.84 3.51
CA VAL A 196 19.38 -10.50 2.23
C VAL A 196 20.84 -10.96 2.25
N VAL A 197 21.77 -10.10 2.66
CA VAL A 197 23.21 -10.39 2.72
C VAL A 197 23.53 -11.54 3.69
N ASP A 198 22.89 -11.58 4.85
CA ASP A 198 23.09 -12.62 5.85
C ASP A 198 22.52 -13.98 5.42
N LEU A 199 21.46 -13.99 4.60
CA LEU A 199 20.91 -15.22 4.00
C LEU A 199 21.79 -15.76 2.86
N ILE A 200 22.39 -14.90 2.03
CA ILE A 200 23.26 -15.33 0.92
C ILE A 200 24.70 -15.62 1.39
N ALA A 201 25.12 -15.04 2.51
CA ALA A 201 26.42 -15.27 3.11
C ALA A 201 26.27 -15.26 4.64
N PRO A 202 25.98 -16.40 5.28
CA PRO A 202 25.94 -16.42 6.75
C PRO A 202 27.34 -16.16 7.32
N THR A 203 27.44 -15.31 8.34
CA THR A 203 28.71 -15.09 9.05
C THR A 203 28.95 -16.25 10.02
N ASN A 204 30.04 -16.99 9.83
CA ASN A 204 30.58 -17.87 10.86
C ASN A 204 31.27 -17.01 11.92
N ALA A 205 30.54 -16.56 12.94
CA ALA A 205 31.14 -15.80 14.04
C ALA A 205 32.15 -16.68 14.80
N PRO A 206 33.35 -16.19 15.15
CA PRO A 206 34.27 -16.92 16.02
C PRO A 206 33.59 -17.08 17.39
N GLY A 207 33.19 -18.31 17.75
CA GLY A 207 32.55 -18.63 19.04
C GLY A 207 31.05 -18.93 18.99
N ALA A 208 30.38 -18.85 17.83
CA ALA A 208 29.11 -19.54 17.68
C ALA A 208 29.39 -21.05 17.66
N THR A 209 28.69 -21.83 18.49
CA THR A 209 28.75 -23.30 18.45
C THR A 209 28.59 -23.75 16.99
N PRO A 210 29.37 -24.75 16.52
CA PRO A 210 29.29 -25.21 15.15
C PRO A 210 27.92 -25.86 14.94
N VAL A 211 26.92 -25.04 14.60
CA VAL A 211 25.80 -25.50 13.79
C VAL A 211 26.47 -26.03 12.54
N GLY A 212 26.36 -27.35 12.35
CA GLY A 212 27.33 -28.15 11.59
C GLY A 212 27.65 -27.60 10.20
N ARG A 213 28.69 -28.19 9.59
CA ARG A 213 29.11 -28.00 8.17
C ARG A 213 27.99 -28.22 7.12
N HIS A 214 26.74 -28.33 7.54
CA HIS A 214 25.50 -28.44 6.79
C HIS A 214 24.49 -27.38 7.28
N ALA A 215 24.89 -26.11 7.39
CA ALA A 215 23.88 -25.05 7.34
C ALA A 215 23.20 -25.19 5.97
N GLU A 216 21.96 -25.70 5.97
CA GLU A 216 21.19 -25.89 4.75
C GLU A 216 21.28 -24.60 3.92
N PRO A 217 21.58 -24.71 2.61
CA PRO A 217 21.61 -23.53 1.76
C PRO A 217 20.30 -22.77 1.95
N ALA A 218 20.40 -21.49 2.32
CA ALA A 218 19.22 -20.66 2.58
C ALA A 218 18.20 -20.89 1.48
N SER A 219 17.01 -21.36 1.86
CA SER A 219 15.99 -21.80 0.91
C SER A 219 15.76 -20.68 -0.10
N SER A 220 15.64 -21.04 -1.37
CA SER A 220 15.38 -20.05 -2.43
C SER A 220 14.15 -19.19 -2.11
N ASP A 221 13.20 -19.74 -1.35
CA ASP A 221 12.06 -19.04 -0.80
C ASP A 221 12.43 -18.01 0.27
N ALA A 222 13.32 -18.30 1.22
CA ALA A 222 13.74 -17.33 2.24
C ALA A 222 14.44 -16.11 1.61
N VAL A 223 15.33 -16.33 0.62
CA VAL A 223 15.99 -15.24 -0.11
C VAL A 223 14.96 -14.42 -0.90
N ARG A 224 13.99 -15.08 -1.55
CA ARG A 224 12.90 -14.41 -2.27
C ARG A 224 12.07 -13.52 -1.34
N HIS A 225 11.62 -14.02 -0.19
CA HIS A 225 10.87 -13.22 0.78
C HIS A 225 11.69 -12.04 1.32
N ALA A 226 13.01 -12.20 1.50
CA ALA A 226 13.87 -11.10 1.93
C ALA A 226 14.00 -10.00 0.85
N LEU A 227 14.11 -10.39 -0.42
CA LEU A 227 14.09 -9.45 -1.56
C LEU A 227 12.74 -8.75 -1.70
N GLU A 228 11.62 -9.48 -1.55
CA GLU A 228 10.28 -8.89 -1.55
C GLU A 228 10.13 -7.86 -0.41
N ARG A 229 10.66 -8.14 0.78
CA ARG A 229 10.68 -7.17 1.89
C ARG A 229 11.52 -5.93 1.57
N LEU A 230 12.65 -6.09 0.88
CA LEU A 230 13.49 -4.99 0.43
C LEU A 230 12.73 -4.09 -0.55
N ALA A 231 12.14 -4.68 -1.60
CA ALA A 231 11.35 -3.96 -2.60
C ALA A 231 10.16 -3.23 -1.96
N ASN A 232 9.41 -3.89 -1.08
CA ASN A 232 8.32 -3.26 -0.33
C ASN A 232 8.80 -2.06 0.50
N THR A 233 9.98 -2.16 1.13
CA THR A 233 10.51 -1.05 1.93
C THR A 233 10.94 0.13 1.06
N ALA A 234 11.51 -0.12 -0.12
CA ALA A 234 11.84 0.93 -1.09
C ALA A 234 10.58 1.67 -1.56
N LEU A 235 9.52 0.92 -1.90
CA LEU A 235 8.22 1.49 -2.27
C LEU A 235 7.58 2.31 -1.16
N MET A 236 7.76 1.95 0.11
CA MET A 236 7.30 2.78 1.23
C MET A 236 8.02 4.13 1.31
N ILE A 237 9.28 4.21 0.88
CA ILE A 237 10.01 5.49 0.80
C ILE A 237 9.54 6.29 -0.41
N GLU A 238 9.25 5.65 -1.53
CA GLU A 238 8.65 6.30 -2.70
C GLU A 238 7.26 6.88 -2.39
N ASP A 239 6.40 6.10 -1.71
CA ASP A 239 5.12 6.60 -1.23
C ASP A 239 5.29 7.77 -0.25
N TRP A 240 6.36 7.78 0.54
CA TRP A 240 6.70 8.94 1.37
C TRP A 240 7.09 10.17 0.53
N LEU A 241 7.86 9.98 -0.54
CA LEU A 241 8.27 11.03 -1.48
C LEU A 241 7.08 11.63 -2.24
N ASP A 242 6.10 10.81 -2.60
CA ASP A 242 4.86 11.29 -3.24
C ASP A 242 4.01 12.14 -2.30
N ARG A 243 4.11 11.91 -0.98
CA ARG A 243 3.32 12.59 0.05
C ARG A 243 3.98 13.83 0.63
N ASN A 244 5.31 13.95 0.55
CA ASN A 244 6.10 14.97 1.23
C ASN A 244 7.16 15.59 0.30
N VAL A 245 7.43 16.88 0.46
CA VAL A 245 8.50 17.55 -0.30
C VAL A 245 9.84 17.20 0.35
N ALA A 246 10.63 16.32 -0.29
CA ALA A 246 11.90 15.84 0.24
C ALA A 246 12.87 16.96 0.63
N ALA A 247 12.95 18.00 -0.20
CA ALA A 247 13.81 19.17 0.02
C ALA A 247 13.47 19.94 1.31
N ALA A 248 12.24 19.80 1.85
CA ALA A 248 11.87 20.39 3.14
C ALA A 248 12.39 19.61 4.36
N HIS A 249 12.89 18.39 4.16
CA HIS A 249 13.31 17.49 5.23
C HIS A 249 14.76 17.00 5.09
N VAL A 250 15.33 17.09 3.89
CA VAL A 250 16.57 16.43 3.49
C VAL A 250 17.38 17.30 2.54
N SER A 251 18.70 17.15 2.56
CA SER A 251 19.65 17.87 1.68
C SER A 251 19.60 17.55 0.19
N VAL A 252 18.64 16.73 -0.26
CA VAL A 252 18.59 16.24 -1.64
C VAL A 252 17.15 16.31 -2.15
N THR A 253 16.98 16.47 -3.47
CA THR A 253 15.67 16.50 -4.10
C THR A 253 14.96 15.14 -4.01
N GLY A 254 13.64 15.13 -4.20
CA GLY A 254 12.88 13.87 -4.22
C GLY A 254 13.35 12.92 -5.32
N LYS A 255 13.69 13.46 -6.51
CA LYS A 255 14.17 12.69 -7.66
C LYS A 255 15.53 12.04 -7.38
N ASP A 256 16.43 12.78 -6.75
CA ASP A 256 17.74 12.25 -6.35
C ASP A 256 17.65 11.20 -5.24
N LEU A 257 16.75 11.40 -4.26
CA LEU A 257 16.52 10.43 -3.20
C LEU A 257 15.94 9.13 -3.76
N SER A 258 14.95 9.23 -4.64
CA SER A 258 14.36 8.10 -5.37
C SER A 258 15.42 7.30 -6.12
N ARG A 259 16.26 7.98 -6.92
CA ARG A 259 17.38 7.36 -7.65
C ARG A 259 18.32 6.60 -6.73
N ARG A 260 18.72 7.19 -5.59
CA ARG A 260 19.62 6.54 -4.63
C ARG A 260 19.01 5.30 -3.97
N ILE A 261 17.70 5.32 -3.70
CA ILE A 261 16.98 4.18 -3.11
C ILE A 261 16.88 3.05 -4.13
N PHE A 262 16.51 3.38 -5.37
CA PHE A 262 16.46 2.44 -6.48
C PHE A 262 17.83 1.78 -6.72
N ASP A 263 18.90 2.58 -6.78
CA ASP A 263 20.28 2.08 -6.91
C ASP A 263 20.64 1.12 -5.76
N ALA A 264 20.23 1.44 -4.52
CA ALA A 264 20.51 0.62 -3.34
C ALA A 264 19.73 -0.71 -3.34
N GLN A 265 18.45 -0.68 -3.73
CA GLN A 265 17.64 -1.88 -3.91
C GLN A 265 18.24 -2.78 -4.98
N GLN A 266 18.45 -2.22 -6.17
CA GLN A 266 18.93 -2.93 -7.34
C GLN A 266 20.33 -3.53 -7.11
N ALA A 267 21.25 -2.79 -6.48
CA ALA A 267 22.59 -3.31 -6.19
C ALA A 267 22.54 -4.49 -5.22
N THR A 268 21.66 -4.46 -4.22
CA THR A 268 21.45 -5.55 -3.26
C THR A 268 20.86 -6.79 -3.95
N GLU A 269 19.88 -6.62 -4.83
CA GLU A 269 19.32 -7.71 -5.65
C GLU A 269 20.38 -8.34 -6.57
N GLN A 270 21.21 -7.52 -7.21
CA GLN A 270 22.31 -7.99 -8.05
C GLN A 270 23.33 -8.80 -7.25
N LEU A 271 23.66 -8.37 -6.03
CA LEU A 271 24.54 -9.11 -5.14
C LEU A 271 23.94 -10.47 -4.76
N ALA A 272 22.65 -10.52 -4.43
CA ALA A 272 21.95 -11.77 -4.14
C ALA A 272 21.94 -12.72 -5.37
N PHE A 273 21.77 -12.17 -6.58
CA PHE A 273 21.83 -12.95 -7.81
C PHE A 273 23.24 -13.44 -8.14
N ALA A 274 24.27 -12.61 -7.94
CA ALA A 274 25.67 -12.98 -8.14
C ALA A 274 26.12 -14.13 -7.21
N MET A 275 25.55 -14.19 -6.01
CA MET A 275 25.76 -15.24 -5.02
C MET A 275 24.94 -16.51 -5.27
N ARG A 276 24.16 -16.60 -6.36
CA ARG A 276 23.48 -17.87 -6.71
C ARG A 276 24.50 -18.93 -7.11
N PRO A 277 24.36 -20.18 -6.62
CA PRO A 277 25.20 -21.28 -7.08
C PRO A 277 25.10 -21.41 -8.60
N ARG A 278 26.24 -21.54 -9.27
CA ARG A 278 26.32 -21.98 -10.67
C ARG A 278 26.88 -23.40 -10.69
N ALA A 279 26.60 -24.15 -11.76
CA ALA A 279 27.03 -25.54 -11.91
C ALA A 279 28.47 -25.75 -11.40
N GLY A 280 28.64 -26.57 -10.36
CA GLY A 280 29.93 -26.93 -9.77
C GLY A 280 30.46 -26.04 -8.62
N THR A 281 29.86 -24.89 -8.28
CA THR A 281 30.33 -24.04 -7.16
C THR A 281 29.24 -23.76 -6.13
N ALA A 282 29.40 -24.29 -4.92
CA ALA A 282 28.52 -24.01 -3.79
C ALA A 282 28.70 -22.57 -3.27
N ARG A 283 27.60 -21.96 -2.81
CA ARG A 283 27.57 -20.57 -2.30
C ARG A 283 28.55 -20.35 -1.13
N SER A 284 28.72 -21.35 -0.26
CA SER A 284 29.66 -21.33 0.87
C SER A 284 31.12 -21.22 0.41
N VAL A 285 31.52 -21.99 -0.59
CA VAL A 285 32.89 -21.99 -1.15
C VAL A 285 33.23 -20.63 -1.77
N LEU A 286 32.26 -20.02 -2.45
CA LEU A 286 32.38 -18.67 -3.03
C LEU A 286 32.53 -17.60 -1.93
N ALA A 287 31.78 -17.73 -0.83
CA ALA A 287 31.80 -16.80 0.30
C ALA A 287 33.09 -16.88 1.14
N GLU A 288 33.73 -18.05 1.20
CA GLU A 288 34.97 -18.28 1.96
C GLU A 288 36.23 -17.74 1.26
N ARG A 289 36.14 -17.36 -0.03
CA ARG A 289 37.27 -16.74 -0.74
C ARG A 289 37.63 -15.42 -0.07
N PRO A 290 38.93 -15.15 0.22
CA PRO A 290 39.34 -14.01 1.05
C PRO A 290 38.91 -12.66 0.47
N ALA A 291 39.01 -12.48 -0.86
CA ALA A 291 38.56 -11.26 -1.53
C ALA A 291 37.04 -11.05 -1.44
N VAL A 292 36.26 -12.13 -1.59
CA VAL A 292 34.78 -12.07 -1.50
C VAL A 292 34.35 -11.85 -0.05
N ALA A 293 34.96 -12.56 0.90
CA ALA A 293 34.72 -12.40 2.33
C ALA A 293 34.98 -10.95 2.79
N GLN A 294 36.11 -10.36 2.38
CA GLN A 294 36.44 -8.96 2.72
C GLN A 294 35.43 -7.97 2.15
N VAL A 295 35.01 -8.15 0.90
CA VAL A 295 34.04 -7.26 0.26
C VAL A 295 32.64 -7.43 0.87
N LEU A 296 32.23 -8.65 1.24
CA LEU A 296 30.97 -8.89 1.95
C LEU A 296 30.99 -8.32 3.39
N LEU A 297 32.15 -8.30 4.05
CA LEU A 297 32.32 -7.59 5.33
C LEU A 297 32.18 -6.07 5.15
N ALA A 298 32.73 -5.50 4.07
CA ALA A 298 32.55 -4.09 3.72
C ALA A 298 31.07 -3.75 3.41
N VAL A 299 30.33 -4.65 2.75
CA VAL A 299 28.88 -4.49 2.58
C VAL A 299 28.18 -4.45 3.95
N ARG A 300 28.49 -5.41 4.85
CA ARG A 300 27.88 -5.44 6.18
C ARG A 300 28.20 -4.22 7.03
N SER A 301 29.40 -3.66 6.94
CA SER A 301 29.75 -2.47 7.71
C SER A 301 28.93 -1.26 7.29
N VAL A 302 28.72 -1.07 5.98
CA VAL A 302 27.90 0.02 5.42
C VAL A 302 26.42 -0.16 5.74
N LEU A 303 25.92 -1.39 5.81
CA LEU A 303 24.51 -1.68 6.12
C LEU A 303 24.13 -1.48 7.61
N ARG A 304 25.08 -1.16 8.48
CA ARG A 304 24.79 -0.84 9.89
C ARG A 304 23.99 0.46 10.02
N ASN A 305 23.29 0.62 11.14
CA ASN A 305 22.47 1.81 11.39
C ASN A 305 23.30 3.08 11.62
N HIS A 306 24.47 2.94 12.26
CA HIS A 306 25.38 4.04 12.62
C HIS A 306 26.84 3.70 12.27
N PRO A 307 27.20 3.58 10.98
CA PRO A 307 28.61 3.48 10.61
C PRO A 307 29.30 4.83 10.83
N THR A 308 30.54 4.80 11.30
CA THR A 308 31.35 6.03 11.37
C THR A 308 31.72 6.49 9.96
N SER A 309 32.07 7.76 9.78
CA SER A 309 32.62 8.28 8.51
C SER A 309 33.84 7.49 8.04
N ASP A 310 34.63 7.02 9.01
CA ASP A 310 35.83 6.22 8.78
C ASP A 310 35.47 4.83 8.27
N ASP A 311 34.46 4.17 8.86
CA ASP A 311 33.95 2.86 8.39
C ASP A 311 33.50 2.92 6.93
N LEU A 312 32.77 3.98 6.53
CA LEU A 312 32.32 4.16 5.15
C LEU A 312 33.50 4.38 4.19
N THR A 313 34.52 5.12 4.64
CA THR A 313 35.74 5.38 3.86
C THR A 313 36.57 4.11 3.68
N VAL A 314 36.72 3.33 4.74
CA VAL A 314 37.41 2.03 4.73
C VAL A 314 36.69 1.04 3.82
N ALA A 315 35.37 0.92 3.94
CA ALA A 315 34.56 0.05 3.08
C ALA A 315 34.72 0.41 1.60
N ARG A 316 34.69 1.70 1.26
CA ARG A 316 34.93 2.19 -0.10
C ARG A 316 36.33 1.82 -0.61
N ARG A 317 37.37 1.95 0.21
CA ARG A 317 38.74 1.58 -0.17
C ARG A 317 38.87 0.07 -0.43
N ILE A 318 38.25 -0.77 0.41
CA ILE A 318 38.25 -2.24 0.25
C ILE A 318 37.65 -2.62 -1.10
N VAL A 319 36.45 -2.13 -1.42
CA VAL A 319 35.78 -2.52 -2.66
C VAL A 319 36.47 -1.97 -3.91
N THR A 320 37.03 -0.75 -3.87
CA THR A 320 37.79 -0.20 -5.01
C THR A 320 39.04 -1.00 -5.29
N ARG A 321 39.78 -1.45 -4.25
CA ARG A 321 40.96 -2.31 -4.43
C ARG A 321 40.58 -3.68 -4.98
N ALA A 322 39.49 -4.27 -4.48
CA ALA A 322 39.02 -5.57 -4.95
C ALA A 322 38.52 -5.51 -6.40
N GLU A 323 37.82 -4.45 -6.81
CA GLU A 323 37.40 -4.23 -8.20
C GLU A 323 38.60 -4.06 -9.14
N ALA A 324 39.64 -3.33 -8.73
CA ALA A 324 40.85 -3.14 -9.55
C ALA A 324 41.60 -4.46 -9.80
N ALA A 325 41.45 -5.44 -8.91
CA ALA A 325 42.01 -6.78 -9.05
C ALA A 325 41.07 -7.77 -9.76
N ALA A 326 39.85 -7.36 -10.15
CA ALA A 326 38.84 -8.25 -10.71
C ALA A 326 38.96 -8.39 -12.24
N THR A 327 38.98 -9.63 -12.75
CA THR A 327 39.01 -9.95 -14.20
C THR A 327 37.59 -10.18 -14.76
N ASP A 328 37.38 -10.00 -16.07
CA ASP A 328 36.02 -9.86 -16.63
C ASP A 328 35.11 -11.10 -16.60
N SER A 329 35.64 -12.32 -16.49
CA SER A 329 34.86 -13.54 -16.76
C SER A 329 34.55 -14.42 -15.53
N ASP A 330 35.10 -14.11 -14.35
CA ASP A 330 34.97 -14.98 -13.17
C ASP A 330 33.74 -14.67 -12.31
N GLN A 331 33.08 -15.72 -11.79
CA GLN A 331 31.96 -15.57 -10.84
C GLN A 331 32.35 -14.73 -9.61
N HIS A 332 33.58 -14.86 -9.12
CA HIS A 332 34.13 -14.09 -8.02
C HIS A 332 34.19 -12.58 -8.36
N SER A 333 34.65 -12.23 -9.55
CA SER A 333 34.69 -10.85 -10.04
C SER A 333 33.29 -10.25 -10.20
N ILE A 334 32.31 -11.05 -10.62
CA ILE A 334 30.89 -10.62 -10.67
C ILE A 334 30.39 -10.28 -9.27
N VAL A 335 30.69 -11.11 -8.27
CA VAL A 335 30.32 -10.84 -6.86
C VAL A 335 31.01 -9.58 -6.33
N ILE A 336 32.31 -9.41 -6.60
CA ILE A 336 33.09 -8.23 -6.17
C ILE A 336 32.46 -6.95 -6.73
N ARG A 337 32.16 -6.92 -8.03
CA ARG A 337 31.51 -5.76 -8.67
C ARG A 337 30.11 -5.49 -8.14
N ALA A 338 29.31 -6.53 -7.91
CA ALA A 338 27.96 -6.39 -7.35
C ALA A 338 28.00 -5.83 -5.92
N ALA A 339 28.94 -6.30 -5.09
CA ALA A 339 29.10 -5.82 -3.73
C ALA A 339 29.71 -4.41 -3.67
N ALA A 340 30.60 -4.05 -4.59
CA ALA A 340 31.12 -2.69 -4.71
C ALA A 340 30.01 -1.69 -5.09
N ARG A 341 29.12 -2.04 -6.02
CA ARG A 341 27.91 -1.25 -6.32
C ARG A 341 27.03 -1.11 -5.08
N THR A 342 26.84 -2.20 -4.32
CA THR A 342 26.04 -2.20 -3.08
C THR A 342 26.62 -1.23 -2.05
N VAL A 343 27.95 -1.27 -1.84
CA VAL A 343 28.66 -0.33 -0.94
C VAL A 343 28.47 1.12 -1.40
N ARG A 344 28.67 1.42 -2.69
CA ARG A 344 28.53 2.79 -3.23
C ARG A 344 27.11 3.32 -3.08
N ALA A 345 26.10 2.51 -3.41
CA ALA A 345 24.70 2.90 -3.33
C ALA A 345 24.28 3.19 -1.88
N HIS A 346 24.61 2.30 -0.92
CA HIS A 346 24.26 2.53 0.48
C HIS A 346 25.08 3.65 1.14
N ILE A 347 26.32 3.93 0.70
CA ILE A 347 27.04 5.16 1.09
C ILE A 347 26.30 6.40 0.59
N ALA A 348 25.78 6.38 -0.64
CA ALA A 348 25.01 7.50 -1.19
C ALA A 348 23.72 7.76 -0.39
N VAL A 349 23.08 6.70 0.13
CA VAL A 349 21.95 6.79 1.05
C VAL A 349 22.36 7.35 2.42
N HIS A 350 23.52 6.96 2.98
CA HIS A 350 24.02 7.52 4.25
C HIS A 350 24.36 9.01 4.19
N ARG A 351 24.83 9.49 3.03
CA ARG A 351 25.13 10.92 2.82
C ARG A 351 23.90 11.81 2.73
N VAL A 352 22.70 11.21 2.72
CA VAL A 352 21.43 11.94 2.76
C VAL A 352 21.22 12.46 4.18
N THR A 353 21.60 13.72 4.42
CA THR A 353 21.48 14.36 5.74
C THR A 353 20.07 14.93 5.94
N ALA A 354 19.39 14.47 7.00
CA ALA A 354 18.12 15.05 7.43
C ALA A 354 18.38 16.43 8.06
N HIS A 355 17.69 17.46 7.57
CA HIS A 355 17.84 18.83 8.07
C HIS A 355 17.43 18.97 9.54
N ALA A 356 16.59 18.07 10.06
CA ALA A 356 16.16 18.06 11.46
C ALA A 356 17.31 17.83 12.48
N LEU A 357 18.46 17.29 12.05
CA LEU A 357 19.66 17.18 12.89
C LEU A 357 20.47 18.50 12.92
N ALA A 358 20.33 19.36 11.90
CA ALA A 358 21.07 20.63 11.85
C ALA A 358 20.49 21.70 12.79
N THR A 359 19.20 21.64 13.11
CA THR A 359 18.56 22.58 14.06
C THR A 359 18.95 22.35 15.53
N ALA A 360 19.63 21.24 15.86
CA ALA A 360 20.10 20.97 17.22
C ALA A 360 21.58 21.36 17.44
N GLU A 361 22.38 21.54 16.38
CA GLU A 361 23.85 21.77 16.51
C GLU A 361 24.37 23.04 15.82
N ALA A 362 23.53 23.83 15.14
CA ALA A 362 23.99 25.08 14.52
C ALA A 362 23.20 26.30 15.03
N HIS A 363 23.62 26.81 16.18
CA HIS A 363 23.39 28.22 16.53
C HIS A 363 24.54 29.05 15.95
N GLU A 364 24.43 29.45 14.69
CA GLU A 364 25.16 30.60 14.13
C GLU A 364 24.40 31.14 12.90
N PRO A 365 24.12 32.46 12.83
CA PRO A 365 23.23 33.02 11.81
C PRO A 365 24.00 33.33 10.54
N ALA A 366 23.88 32.47 9.52
CA ALA A 366 24.27 32.83 8.16
C ALA A 366 23.06 33.44 7.43
N THR A 367 23.03 34.78 7.41
CA THR A 367 22.16 35.58 6.55
C THR A 367 22.42 35.23 5.08
N VAL A 368 21.52 34.47 4.46
CA VAL A 368 21.47 34.34 2.99
C VAL A 368 20.18 34.95 2.51
N LEU A 369 20.33 36.12 1.90
CA LEU A 369 19.30 36.90 1.23
C LEU A 369 18.74 36.10 0.02
N PRO A 370 17.42 35.97 -0.15
CA PRO A 370 16.86 35.33 -1.34
C PRO A 370 16.90 36.32 -2.52
N THR A 371 17.76 36.04 -3.51
CA THR A 371 17.70 36.68 -4.82
C THR A 371 16.43 36.21 -5.54
N ARG A 372 15.42 37.08 -5.60
CA ARG A 372 14.27 36.92 -6.49
C ARG A 372 14.74 37.13 -7.93
N THR A 373 14.71 36.09 -8.73
CA THR A 373 14.50 36.21 -10.18
C THR A 373 13.14 35.61 -10.51
N GLY A 374 12.20 36.50 -10.82
CA GLY A 374 10.90 36.12 -11.33
C GLY A 374 10.96 35.82 -12.82
N ALA A 375 10.22 34.80 -13.23
CA ALA A 375 9.57 34.75 -14.54
C ALA A 375 8.23 34.00 -14.37
N PRO A 376 7.16 34.46 -15.04
CA PRO A 376 5.78 34.14 -14.68
C PRO A 376 5.34 32.75 -15.18
N SER A 377 4.70 32.01 -14.30
CA SER A 377 3.86 30.85 -14.62
C SER A 377 2.61 31.30 -15.39
N ALA A 378 2.47 30.81 -16.61
CA ALA A 378 1.27 30.93 -17.44
C ALA A 378 0.34 29.69 -17.25
N PRO A 379 -0.96 29.83 -17.56
CA PRO A 379 -2.02 29.00 -16.97
C PRO A 379 -2.24 27.67 -17.70
N SER A 380 -2.66 26.65 -16.95
CA SER A 380 -3.29 25.43 -17.45
C SER A 380 -4.66 25.77 -18.03
N VAL A 381 -4.81 25.64 -19.36
CA VAL A 381 -6.06 25.79 -20.09
C VAL A 381 -6.67 24.41 -20.37
N ASP A 382 -7.99 24.41 -20.31
CA ASP A 382 -8.97 23.34 -20.40
C ASP A 382 -8.74 22.20 -21.41
N ASP A 383 -9.11 21.01 -20.94
CA ASP A 383 -9.61 19.91 -21.77
C ASP A 383 -10.83 20.40 -22.58
N THR A 384 -10.63 20.61 -23.88
CA THR A 384 -11.72 20.61 -24.86
C THR A 384 -11.50 19.46 -25.83
N ALA A 385 -12.40 18.48 -25.71
CA ALA A 385 -12.55 17.39 -26.65
C ALA A 385 -12.91 17.95 -28.04
N THR A 386 -12.13 17.60 -29.05
CA THR A 386 -12.52 17.76 -30.45
C THR A 386 -12.98 16.40 -30.97
N ALA A 387 -14.26 16.34 -31.29
CA ALA A 387 -14.89 15.28 -32.03
C ALA A 387 -14.28 15.16 -33.44
N ALA A 388 -14.02 13.92 -33.87
CA ALA A 388 -13.95 13.56 -35.27
C ALA A 388 -14.85 12.34 -35.50
N ASP A 389 -15.68 12.53 -36.50
CA ASP A 389 -16.79 11.76 -37.04
C ASP A 389 -16.43 10.32 -37.46
N ASP A 390 -17.29 9.37 -37.10
CA ASP A 390 -17.48 8.16 -37.90
C ASP A 390 -18.94 7.67 -37.77
N SER A 391 -19.56 7.46 -38.92
CA SER A 391 -21.00 7.37 -39.14
C SER A 391 -21.70 6.12 -38.53
N PRO A 392 -23.04 6.18 -38.29
CA PRO A 392 -23.74 5.23 -37.43
C PRO A 392 -24.25 3.98 -38.16
N VAL A 393 -23.91 2.80 -37.65
CA VAL A 393 -24.67 1.55 -37.89
C VAL A 393 -25.72 1.43 -36.77
N PRO A 394 -27.03 1.30 -37.08
CA PRO A 394 -28.06 1.33 -36.04
C PRO A 394 -28.01 0.04 -35.18
N PRO A 395 -27.92 0.14 -33.84
CA PRO A 395 -27.92 -1.05 -33.01
C PRO A 395 -29.35 -1.57 -32.85
N ARG A 396 -29.54 -2.84 -33.26
CA ARG A 396 -30.71 -3.65 -32.93
C ARG A 396 -30.94 -3.61 -31.41
N HIS A 397 -32.19 -3.36 -31.01
CA HIS A 397 -32.72 -3.27 -29.65
C HIS A 397 -31.89 -4.03 -28.59
N ARG A 398 -30.99 -3.34 -27.89
CA ARG A 398 -30.33 -3.83 -26.68
C ARG A 398 -31.14 -3.38 -25.47
N GLY A 399 -31.75 -4.34 -24.76
CA GLY A 399 -32.60 -4.08 -23.59
C GLY A 399 -31.88 -3.39 -22.43
N LEU A 400 -32.65 -2.93 -21.44
CA LEU A 400 -32.22 -2.19 -20.23
C LEU A 400 -30.89 -2.66 -19.59
N ARG A 401 -30.55 -3.95 -19.69
CA ARG A 401 -29.30 -4.52 -19.18
C ARG A 401 -28.03 -3.89 -19.75
N ALA A 402 -28.01 -3.50 -21.03
CA ALA A 402 -26.84 -2.87 -21.66
C ALA A 402 -26.60 -1.42 -21.21
N GLN A 403 -27.62 -0.74 -20.68
CA GLN A 403 -27.47 0.60 -20.10
C GLN A 403 -26.83 0.56 -18.72
N PHE A 404 -27.08 -0.49 -17.92
CA PHE A 404 -26.46 -0.68 -16.61
C PHE A 404 -24.96 -1.05 -16.66
N ASP A 405 -24.49 -1.61 -17.78
CA ASP A 405 -23.06 -1.88 -18.01
C ASP A 405 -22.25 -0.59 -18.21
N ARG A 406 -22.90 0.53 -18.59
CA ARG A 406 -22.26 1.85 -18.75
C ARG A 406 -22.20 2.68 -17.47
N LEU A 407 -22.79 2.21 -16.36
CA LEU A 407 -22.73 2.94 -15.09
C LEU A 407 -21.31 2.88 -14.51
N GLU A 408 -20.81 4.05 -14.09
CA GLU A 408 -19.57 4.18 -13.34
C GLU A 408 -19.60 3.25 -12.10
N PRO A 409 -18.51 2.50 -11.78
CA PRO A 409 -18.48 1.56 -10.66
C PRO A 409 -18.91 2.15 -9.30
N SER A 410 -18.62 3.44 -9.10
CA SER A 410 -19.01 4.22 -7.93
C SER A 410 -20.54 4.33 -7.79
N THR A 411 -21.23 4.63 -8.89
CA THR A 411 -22.70 4.76 -8.95
C THR A 411 -23.36 3.41 -8.72
N ARG A 412 -22.82 2.35 -9.32
CA ARG A 412 -23.28 0.97 -9.10
C ARG A 412 -23.22 0.58 -7.63
N THR A 413 -22.09 0.86 -6.98
CA THR A 413 -21.88 0.59 -5.55
C THR A 413 -22.80 1.44 -4.69
N ALA A 414 -23.04 2.71 -5.04
CA ALA A 414 -23.97 3.58 -4.31
C ALA A 414 -25.41 3.03 -4.37
N ILE A 415 -25.87 2.58 -5.54
CA ILE A 415 -27.19 1.95 -5.70
C ILE A 415 -27.28 0.64 -4.88
N GLN A 416 -26.27 -0.23 -4.99
CA GLN A 416 -26.20 -1.47 -4.20
C GLN A 416 -26.30 -1.20 -2.70
N VAL A 417 -25.50 -0.25 -2.20
CA VAL A 417 -25.49 0.11 -0.79
C VAL A 417 -26.84 0.66 -0.38
N ALA A 418 -27.43 1.59 -1.15
CA ALA A 418 -28.73 2.17 -0.83
C ALA A 418 -29.80 1.08 -0.68
N ILE A 419 -29.93 0.19 -1.67
CA ILE A 419 -30.91 -0.91 -1.62
C ILE A 419 -30.61 -1.85 -0.45
N ALA A 420 -29.35 -2.25 -0.26
CA ALA A 420 -28.96 -3.11 0.86
C ALA A 420 -29.33 -2.47 2.21
N THR A 421 -29.10 -1.17 2.36
CA THR A 421 -29.40 -0.45 3.60
C THR A 421 -30.89 -0.24 3.80
N SER A 422 -31.67 0.02 2.75
CA SER A 422 -33.14 0.08 2.84
C SER A 422 -33.71 -1.25 3.31
N VAL A 423 -33.25 -2.36 2.73
CA VAL A 423 -33.67 -3.71 3.15
C VAL A 423 -33.22 -4.00 4.58
N ALA A 424 -32.00 -3.60 4.95
CA ALA A 424 -31.49 -3.77 6.30
C ALA A 424 -32.21 -2.89 7.34
N THR A 425 -32.72 -1.72 6.95
CA THR A 425 -33.58 -0.87 7.81
C THR A 425 -34.85 -1.63 8.15
N VAL A 426 -35.59 -2.09 7.12
CA VAL A 426 -36.85 -2.81 7.29
C VAL A 426 -36.64 -4.10 8.11
N LEU A 427 -35.66 -4.93 7.73
CA LEU A 427 -35.39 -6.17 8.47
C LEU A 427 -34.86 -5.90 9.88
N GLY A 428 -34.08 -4.83 10.06
CA GLY A 428 -33.57 -4.41 11.36
C GLY A 428 -34.67 -3.96 12.30
N GLU A 429 -35.66 -3.21 11.81
CA GLU A 429 -36.83 -2.79 12.59
C GLU A 429 -37.68 -3.97 13.06
N LEU A 430 -37.82 -5.00 12.21
CA LEU A 430 -38.51 -6.24 12.57
C LEU A 430 -37.79 -7.00 13.69
N VAL A 431 -36.45 -6.88 13.78
CA VAL A 431 -35.66 -7.50 14.85
C VAL A 431 -35.67 -6.63 16.12
N SER A 432 -35.48 -5.32 15.98
CA SER A 432 -35.48 -4.36 17.08
C SER A 432 -35.83 -2.95 16.58
N PRO A 433 -37.04 -2.46 16.91
CA PRO A 433 -37.48 -1.10 16.55
C PRO A 433 -36.57 0.00 17.14
N ASN A 434 -35.87 -0.30 18.24
CA ASN A 434 -35.04 0.68 18.93
C ASN A 434 -33.58 0.68 18.47
N ARG A 435 -33.11 -0.34 17.73
CA ARG A 435 -31.68 -0.52 17.42
C ARG A 435 -31.35 -0.99 15.99
N TRP A 436 -32.33 -0.98 15.09
CA TRP A 436 -32.22 -1.32 13.67
C TRP A 436 -30.99 -0.71 12.95
N TYR A 437 -30.53 0.47 13.35
CA TYR A 437 -29.41 1.18 12.76
C TYR A 437 -28.08 0.39 12.76
N TRP A 438 -27.89 -0.58 13.67
CA TRP A 438 -26.70 -1.46 13.65
C TRP A 438 -26.74 -2.52 12.57
N ALA A 439 -27.93 -3.00 12.20
CA ALA A 439 -28.09 -3.85 11.03
C ALA A 439 -27.71 -3.08 9.76
N VAL A 440 -28.17 -1.82 9.67
CA VAL A 440 -27.85 -0.94 8.54
C VAL A 440 -26.37 -0.61 8.46
N LEU A 441 -25.73 -0.25 9.58
CA LEU A 441 -24.28 -0.03 9.62
C LEU A 441 -23.52 -1.30 9.20
N SER A 442 -24.03 -2.47 9.54
CA SER A 442 -23.44 -3.76 9.16
C SER A 442 -23.56 -4.03 7.67
N ALA A 443 -24.72 -3.78 7.07
CA ALA A 443 -24.88 -3.86 5.62
C ALA A 443 -23.96 -2.87 4.89
N PHE A 444 -23.88 -1.62 5.36
CA PHE A 444 -23.07 -0.57 4.75
C PHE A 444 -21.55 -0.83 4.80
N VAL A 445 -21.03 -1.16 5.99
CA VAL A 445 -19.57 -1.27 6.20
C VAL A 445 -18.96 -2.42 5.39
N VAL A 446 -19.74 -3.46 5.09
CA VAL A 446 -19.31 -4.58 4.25
C VAL A 446 -18.93 -4.13 2.83
N PHE A 447 -19.55 -3.07 2.30
CA PHE A 447 -19.23 -2.47 1.00
C PHE A 447 -18.13 -1.39 1.05
N THR A 448 -17.65 -1.02 2.24
CA THR A 448 -16.77 0.14 2.40
C THR A 448 -15.34 -0.18 1.96
N GLY A 449 -14.96 0.21 0.74
CA GLY A 449 -13.61 -0.04 0.22
C GLY A 449 -13.41 -1.50 -0.24
N THR A 450 -14.46 -2.11 -0.77
CA THR A 450 -14.43 -3.40 -1.46
C THR A 450 -14.97 -3.23 -2.87
N THR A 451 -14.31 -3.83 -3.85
CA THR A 451 -14.76 -3.77 -5.26
C THR A 451 -15.27 -5.12 -5.74
N THR A 452 -15.03 -6.19 -4.98
CA THR A 452 -15.29 -7.57 -5.39
C THR A 452 -16.20 -8.33 -4.42
N ARG A 453 -16.93 -9.32 -4.94
CA ARG A 453 -17.84 -10.18 -4.13
C ARG A 453 -17.10 -10.97 -3.05
N GLY A 454 -15.90 -11.46 -3.37
CA GLY A 454 -15.08 -12.24 -2.44
C GLY A 454 -14.61 -11.42 -1.23
N GLU A 455 -14.25 -10.15 -1.44
CA GLU A 455 -13.90 -9.23 -0.36
C GLU A 455 -15.09 -8.90 0.53
N ILE A 456 -16.26 -8.65 -0.07
CA ILE A 456 -17.53 -8.41 0.65
C ILE A 456 -17.85 -9.62 1.55
N LEU A 457 -17.81 -10.84 1.01
CA LEU A 457 -18.07 -12.06 1.79
C LEU A 457 -17.07 -12.21 2.95
N THR A 458 -15.79 -12.01 2.66
CA THR A 458 -14.72 -12.10 3.67
C THR A 458 -14.90 -11.05 4.78
N ARG A 459 -15.31 -9.81 4.43
CA ARG A 459 -15.60 -8.76 5.41
C ARG A 459 -16.84 -9.03 6.24
N ALA A 460 -17.90 -9.54 5.63
CA ALA A 460 -19.09 -9.96 6.35
C ALA A 460 -18.76 -11.03 7.39
N GLY A 461 -17.97 -12.04 7.02
CA GLY A 461 -17.47 -13.06 7.95
C GLY A 461 -16.63 -12.48 9.09
N HIS A 462 -15.66 -11.62 8.79
CA HIS A 462 -14.86 -10.93 9.81
C HIS A 462 -15.69 -10.10 10.78
N ARG A 463 -16.78 -9.49 10.30
CA ARG A 463 -17.67 -8.69 11.13
C ARG A 463 -18.45 -9.56 12.11
N ILE A 464 -19.01 -10.68 11.65
CA ILE A 464 -19.71 -11.64 12.52
C ILE A 464 -18.74 -12.19 13.58
N VAL A 465 -17.58 -12.72 13.17
CA VAL A 465 -16.58 -13.29 14.09
C VAL A 465 -16.08 -12.24 15.09
N GLY A 466 -15.79 -11.03 14.62
CA GLY A 466 -15.34 -9.92 15.46
C GLY A 466 -16.40 -9.50 16.48
N THR A 467 -17.66 -9.37 16.07
CA THR A 467 -18.75 -9.01 16.98
C THR A 467 -19.02 -10.09 18.01
N VAL A 468 -19.08 -11.37 17.61
CA VAL A 468 -19.28 -12.48 18.54
C VAL A 468 -18.16 -12.52 19.58
N GLY A 469 -16.89 -12.51 19.14
CA GLY A 469 -15.75 -12.49 20.05
C GLY A 469 -15.74 -11.25 20.95
N GLY A 470 -16.07 -10.08 20.40
CA GLY A 470 -16.09 -8.82 21.14
C GLY A 470 -17.23 -8.75 22.17
N VAL A 471 -18.38 -9.36 21.89
CA VAL A 471 -19.48 -9.52 22.85
C VAL A 471 -19.02 -10.37 24.03
N PHE A 472 -18.46 -11.56 23.78
CA PHE A 472 -17.96 -12.43 24.85
C PHE A 472 -16.89 -11.74 25.70
N ALA A 473 -15.90 -11.11 25.06
CA ALA A 473 -14.86 -10.37 25.77
C ALA A 473 -15.42 -9.16 26.53
N GLY A 474 -16.39 -8.44 25.94
CA GLY A 474 -17.06 -7.30 26.55
C GLY A 474 -17.84 -7.68 27.81
N VAL A 475 -18.60 -8.79 27.78
CA VAL A 475 -19.30 -9.32 28.96
C VAL A 475 -18.31 -9.73 30.04
N LEU A 476 -17.26 -10.47 29.69
CA LEU A 476 -16.24 -10.91 30.65
C LEU A 476 -15.53 -9.71 31.32
N LEU A 477 -15.09 -8.75 30.52
CA LEU A 477 -14.43 -7.55 31.02
C LEU A 477 -15.38 -6.70 31.87
N ALA A 478 -16.66 -6.57 31.49
CA ALA A 478 -17.63 -5.82 32.27
C ALA A 478 -17.87 -6.47 33.64
N ALA A 479 -17.95 -7.81 33.68
CA ALA A 479 -18.07 -8.56 34.92
C ALA A 479 -16.85 -8.38 35.85
N VAL A 480 -15.64 -8.34 35.29
CA VAL A 480 -14.38 -8.16 36.06
C VAL A 480 -14.18 -6.72 36.52
N VAL A 481 -14.43 -5.75 35.64
CA VAL A 481 -14.19 -4.32 35.91
C VAL A 481 -15.25 -3.74 36.86
N GLY A 482 -16.49 -4.25 36.78
CA GLY A 482 -17.63 -3.73 37.52
C GLY A 482 -17.90 -2.27 37.17
N ASN A 483 -18.37 -1.49 38.15
CA ASN A 483 -18.76 -0.08 37.96
C ASN A 483 -17.62 0.94 38.14
N ARG A 484 -16.36 0.53 37.90
CA ARG A 484 -15.18 1.39 38.08
C ARG A 484 -14.98 2.28 36.85
N ALA A 485 -15.63 3.44 36.83
CA ALA A 485 -15.56 4.42 35.74
C ALA A 485 -14.14 4.73 35.21
N PRO A 486 -13.08 4.98 36.04
CA PRO A 486 -11.75 5.27 35.50
C PRO A 486 -11.12 4.07 34.76
N VAL A 487 -11.42 2.84 35.19
CA VAL A 487 -10.93 1.62 34.55
C VAL A 487 -11.65 1.38 33.22
N GLN A 488 -12.97 1.58 33.19
CA GLN A 488 -13.76 1.52 31.95
C GLN A 488 -13.27 2.55 30.93
N LEU A 489 -13.00 3.79 31.37
CA LEU A 489 -12.47 4.85 30.50
C LEU A 489 -11.08 4.50 29.94
N ALA A 490 -10.16 4.00 30.80
CA ALA A 490 -8.84 3.56 30.35
C ALA A 490 -8.95 2.41 29.33
N LEU A 491 -9.86 1.46 29.56
CA LEU A 491 -10.08 0.33 28.66
C LEU A 491 -10.69 0.77 27.32
N ILE A 492 -11.57 1.78 27.31
CA ILE A 492 -12.06 2.40 26.07
C ILE A 492 -10.90 2.95 25.25
N VAL A 493 -10.00 3.73 25.87
CA VAL A 493 -8.82 4.30 25.18
C VAL A 493 -7.92 3.20 24.61
N VAL A 494 -7.67 2.14 25.38
CA VAL A 494 -6.90 0.98 24.92
C VAL A 494 -7.59 0.26 23.76
N CYS A 495 -8.90 0.04 23.83
CA CYS A 495 -9.67 -0.59 22.75
C CYS A 495 -9.59 0.23 21.47
N VAL A 496 -9.73 1.56 21.54
CA VAL A 496 -9.58 2.46 20.38
C VAL A 496 -8.19 2.31 19.76
N PHE A 497 -7.15 2.36 20.58
CA PHE A 497 -5.77 2.18 20.10
C PHE A 497 -5.59 0.83 19.40
N CYS A 498 -5.99 -0.27 20.04
CA CYS A 498 -5.88 -1.62 19.47
C CYS A 498 -6.71 -1.78 18.19
N ALA A 499 -7.93 -1.22 18.16
CA ALA A 499 -8.82 -1.27 16.99
C ALA A 499 -8.15 -0.65 15.76
N PHE A 500 -7.61 0.56 15.89
CA PHE A 500 -6.96 1.27 14.79
C PHE A 500 -5.55 0.75 14.49
N TYR A 501 -4.83 0.20 15.47
CA TYR A 501 -3.52 -0.42 15.24
C TYR A 501 -3.64 -1.71 14.41
N LEU A 502 -4.67 -2.52 14.69
CA LEU A 502 -4.86 -3.85 14.10
C LEU A 502 -5.74 -3.86 12.84
N VAL A 503 -6.35 -2.73 12.48
CA VAL A 503 -7.26 -2.62 11.32
C VAL A 503 -6.62 -3.05 10.00
N THR A 504 -5.31 -2.81 9.83
CA THR A 504 -4.57 -3.19 8.62
C THR A 504 -4.14 -4.65 8.59
N VAL A 505 -4.18 -5.34 9.74
CA VAL A 505 -3.85 -6.78 9.85
C VAL A 505 -5.10 -7.62 9.65
N ALA A 506 -6.15 -7.33 10.42
CA ALA A 506 -7.41 -8.05 10.32
C ALA A 506 -8.57 -7.12 10.66
N ASN A 507 -9.48 -6.92 9.69
CA ASN A 507 -10.67 -6.10 9.89
C ASN A 507 -11.55 -6.64 11.04
N GLY A 508 -11.57 -7.96 11.24
CA GLY A 508 -12.29 -8.57 12.36
C GLY A 508 -11.81 -8.09 13.73
N LEU A 509 -10.51 -7.79 13.89
CA LEU A 509 -9.98 -7.25 15.14
C LEU A 509 -10.47 -5.82 15.41
N LEU A 510 -10.61 -4.99 14.38
CA LEU A 510 -11.26 -3.68 14.53
C LEU A 510 -12.67 -3.85 15.10
N VAL A 511 -13.48 -4.72 14.50
CA VAL A 511 -14.87 -4.97 14.93
C VAL A 511 -14.91 -5.53 16.36
N PHE A 512 -14.00 -6.44 16.70
CA PHE A 512 -13.84 -6.98 18.04
C PHE A 512 -13.62 -5.87 19.08
N PHE A 513 -12.59 -5.04 18.91
CA PHE A 513 -12.26 -3.99 19.87
C PHE A 513 -13.32 -2.89 19.94
N ILE A 514 -13.98 -2.54 18.83
CA ILE A 514 -15.11 -1.61 18.83
C ILE A 514 -16.31 -2.19 19.60
N THR A 515 -16.55 -3.49 19.50
CA THR A 515 -17.64 -4.15 20.25
C THR A 515 -17.35 -4.17 21.76
N VAL A 516 -16.10 -4.45 22.16
CA VAL A 516 -15.67 -4.35 23.56
C VAL A 516 -15.76 -2.91 24.07
N LEU A 517 -15.34 -1.93 23.27
CA LEU A 517 -15.47 -0.51 23.58
C LEU A 517 -16.93 -0.14 23.87
N LEU A 518 -17.87 -0.57 23.02
CA LEU A 518 -19.29 -0.31 23.21
C LEU A 518 -19.83 -0.96 24.49
N ALA A 519 -19.36 -2.16 24.85
CA ALA A 519 -19.71 -2.79 26.12
C ALA A 519 -19.26 -1.95 27.32
N MET A 520 -18.02 -1.44 27.31
CA MET A 520 -17.51 -0.56 28.36
C MET A 520 -18.26 0.77 28.41
N LEU A 521 -18.60 1.32 27.24
CA LEU A 521 -19.40 2.55 27.14
C LEU A 521 -20.80 2.35 27.74
N TYR A 522 -21.47 1.23 27.46
CA TYR A 522 -22.76 0.92 28.07
C TYR A 522 -22.65 0.68 29.57
N GLY A 523 -21.53 0.11 30.04
CA GLY A 523 -21.19 0.03 31.45
C GLY A 523 -21.13 1.42 32.10
N LEU A 524 -20.43 2.36 31.47
CA LEU A 524 -20.28 3.74 31.96
C LEU A 524 -21.62 4.49 31.97
N LEU A 525 -22.47 4.25 30.97
CA LEU A 525 -23.80 4.84 30.85
C LEU A 525 -24.85 4.18 31.76
N GLY A 526 -24.50 3.12 32.50
CA GLY A 526 -25.43 2.38 33.36
C GLY A 526 -26.52 1.62 32.60
N THR A 527 -26.37 1.44 31.28
CA THR A 527 -27.36 0.79 30.40
C THR A 527 -26.90 -0.58 29.89
N PHE A 528 -25.87 -1.14 30.53
CA PHE A 528 -25.33 -2.45 30.19
C PHE A 528 -26.37 -3.55 30.42
N SER A 529 -26.58 -4.39 29.40
CA SER A 529 -27.41 -5.59 29.49
C SER A 529 -26.88 -6.66 28.55
N ILE A 530 -26.90 -7.91 28.99
CA ILE A 530 -26.48 -9.06 28.17
C ILE A 530 -27.35 -9.15 26.91
N ALA A 531 -28.66 -8.94 27.05
CA ALA A 531 -29.60 -8.93 25.92
C ALA A 531 -29.24 -7.86 24.86
N VAL A 532 -28.70 -6.71 25.29
CA VAL A 532 -28.25 -5.66 24.38
C VAL A 532 -27.04 -6.11 23.54
N LEU A 533 -26.13 -6.88 24.14
CA LEU A 533 -24.96 -7.41 23.45
C LEU A 533 -25.31 -8.59 22.55
N GLU A 534 -26.20 -9.48 22.98
CA GLU A 534 -26.72 -10.57 22.14
C GLU A 534 -27.46 -10.04 20.91
N LEU A 535 -28.27 -8.99 21.09
CA LEU A 535 -28.94 -8.32 19.99
C LEU A 535 -27.94 -7.79 18.94
N ARG A 536 -26.72 -7.40 19.33
CA ARG A 536 -25.69 -7.00 18.35
C ARG A 536 -25.29 -8.11 17.41
N ILE A 537 -25.26 -9.35 17.90
CA ILE A 537 -24.93 -10.52 17.07
C ILE A 537 -26.03 -10.68 16.03
N ALA A 538 -27.30 -10.62 16.44
CA ALA A 538 -28.44 -10.72 15.53
C ALA A 538 -28.44 -9.60 14.47
N GLU A 539 -28.33 -8.33 14.89
CA GLU A 539 -28.29 -7.17 13.98
C GLU A 539 -27.11 -7.26 13.00
N THR A 540 -25.95 -7.70 13.46
CA THR A 540 -24.77 -7.88 12.62
C THR A 540 -24.98 -8.99 11.59
N CYS A 541 -25.59 -10.10 11.99
CA CYS A 541 -25.91 -11.21 11.08
C CYS A 541 -26.94 -10.79 10.02
N VAL A 542 -27.99 -10.06 10.40
CA VAL A 542 -28.98 -9.51 9.46
C VAL A 542 -28.29 -8.60 8.45
N GLY A 543 -27.54 -7.60 8.91
CA GLY A 543 -26.86 -6.67 8.02
C GLY A 543 -25.82 -7.34 7.11
N ALA A 544 -25.05 -8.30 7.65
CA ALA A 544 -24.09 -9.08 6.87
C ALA A 544 -24.78 -9.90 5.77
N THR A 545 -25.90 -10.55 6.09
CA THR A 545 -26.67 -11.37 5.14
C THR A 545 -27.27 -10.51 4.03
N VAL A 546 -27.87 -9.37 4.39
CA VAL A 546 -28.41 -8.41 3.41
C VAL A 546 -27.31 -7.85 2.52
N GLY A 547 -26.16 -7.47 3.11
CA GLY A 547 -25.01 -6.97 2.35
C GLY A 547 -24.45 -8.00 1.37
N ILE A 548 -24.30 -9.26 1.79
CA ILE A 548 -23.90 -10.36 0.89
C ILE A 548 -24.93 -10.53 -0.22
N THR A 549 -26.22 -10.61 0.10
CA THR A 549 -27.29 -10.81 -0.88
C THR A 549 -27.27 -9.70 -1.93
N ALA A 550 -27.20 -8.43 -1.50
CA ALA A 550 -27.10 -7.29 -2.40
C ALA A 550 -25.86 -7.38 -3.30
N ALA A 551 -24.69 -7.76 -2.77
CA ALA A 551 -23.46 -7.88 -3.54
C ALA A 551 -23.51 -8.97 -4.63
N TYR A 552 -24.29 -10.03 -4.43
CA TYR A 552 -24.43 -11.13 -5.39
C TYR A 552 -25.54 -10.90 -6.42
N PHE A 553 -26.63 -10.22 -6.05
CA PHE A 553 -27.84 -10.13 -6.88
C PHE A 553 -28.09 -8.74 -7.48
N ILE A 554 -27.59 -7.66 -6.87
CA ILE A 554 -27.84 -6.28 -7.33
C ILE A 554 -26.62 -5.79 -8.09
N LEU A 555 -26.73 -5.54 -9.40
CA LEU A 555 -25.67 -5.01 -10.28
C LEU A 555 -24.26 -5.59 -10.00
N PRO A 556 -24.03 -6.89 -10.12
CA PRO A 556 -22.92 -7.51 -9.40
C PRO A 556 -21.60 -7.40 -10.18
N THR A 557 -20.56 -6.76 -9.60
CA THR A 557 -19.22 -6.68 -10.20
C THR A 557 -18.57 -8.07 -10.27
N ARG A 558 -18.05 -8.44 -11.45
CA ARG A 558 -17.43 -9.75 -11.66
C ARG A 558 -15.93 -9.62 -11.40
N THR A 559 -15.46 -10.20 -10.30
CA THR A 559 -14.03 -10.23 -9.91
C THR A 559 -13.10 -10.66 -11.05
N ARG A 560 -13.57 -11.55 -11.93
CA ARG A 560 -12.81 -12.02 -13.10
C ARG A 560 -12.58 -10.95 -14.16
N GLU A 561 -13.55 -10.05 -14.37
CA GLU A 561 -13.42 -8.96 -15.35
C GLU A 561 -12.39 -7.94 -14.85
N THR A 562 -12.46 -7.53 -13.58
CA THR A 562 -11.45 -6.63 -12.98
C THR A 562 -10.03 -7.20 -13.04
N VAL A 563 -9.87 -8.51 -12.79
CA VAL A 563 -8.55 -9.15 -12.91
C VAL A 563 -8.07 -9.15 -14.37
N ARG A 564 -8.96 -9.36 -15.35
CA ARG A 564 -8.61 -9.27 -16.77
C ARG A 564 -8.15 -7.85 -17.15
N ASP A 565 -8.89 -6.82 -16.72
CA ASP A 565 -8.52 -5.43 -16.98
C ASP A 565 -7.14 -5.08 -16.38
N LYS A 566 -6.82 -5.61 -15.18
CA LYS A 566 -5.51 -5.41 -14.55
C LYS A 566 -4.39 -6.21 -15.19
N VAL A 567 -4.68 -7.39 -15.75
CA VAL A 567 -3.70 -8.11 -16.58
C VAL A 567 -3.43 -7.31 -17.86
N ASP A 568 -4.46 -6.78 -18.50
CA ASP A 568 -4.34 -5.98 -19.72
C ASP A 568 -3.46 -4.74 -19.47
N ALA A 569 -3.72 -3.99 -18.40
CA ALA A 569 -2.90 -2.84 -18.03
C ALA A 569 -1.44 -3.21 -17.68
N TYR A 570 -1.20 -4.37 -17.07
CA TYR A 570 0.16 -4.85 -16.80
C TYR A 570 0.91 -5.21 -18.10
N LEU A 571 0.23 -5.89 -19.04
CA LEU A 571 0.83 -6.25 -20.33
C LEU A 571 1.12 -4.99 -21.18
N ASP A 572 0.25 -3.99 -21.13
CA ASP A 572 0.49 -2.69 -21.79
C ASP A 572 1.72 -1.99 -21.19
N ALA A 573 1.82 -1.91 -19.86
CA ALA A 573 2.99 -1.36 -19.18
C ALA A 573 4.29 -2.15 -19.45
N LEU A 574 4.20 -3.48 -19.62
CA LEU A 574 5.33 -4.32 -19.99
C LEU A 574 5.77 -4.06 -21.44
N GLY A 575 4.82 -3.81 -22.34
CA GLY A 575 5.08 -3.35 -23.70
C GLY A 575 5.88 -2.05 -23.72
N ASP A 576 5.41 -1.02 -22.99
CA ASP A 576 6.12 0.26 -22.84
C ASP A 576 7.57 0.06 -22.36
N VAL A 577 7.78 -0.82 -21.36
CA VAL A 577 9.12 -1.11 -20.84
C VAL A 577 10.03 -1.71 -21.92
N ILE A 578 9.51 -2.63 -22.74
CA ILE A 578 10.27 -3.23 -23.84
C ILE A 578 10.65 -2.15 -24.85
N ASP A 579 9.68 -1.34 -25.29
CA ASP A 579 9.86 -0.33 -26.33
C ASP A 579 10.85 0.77 -25.88
N ASP A 580 10.64 1.37 -24.71
CA ASP A 580 11.47 2.48 -24.21
C ASP A 580 12.90 2.03 -23.85
N SER A 581 13.03 0.82 -23.28
CA SER A 581 14.34 0.28 -22.92
C SER A 581 15.17 -0.09 -24.15
N ILE A 582 14.54 -0.67 -25.19
CA ILE A 582 15.23 -1.04 -26.43
C ILE A 582 15.60 0.20 -27.23
N THR A 583 14.72 1.21 -27.29
CA THR A 583 15.04 2.52 -27.85
C THR A 583 16.30 3.10 -27.20
N SER A 584 16.39 3.06 -25.86
CA SER A 584 17.58 3.52 -25.14
C SER A 584 18.85 2.70 -25.41
N VAL A 585 18.71 1.40 -25.71
CA VAL A 585 19.84 0.51 -26.05
C VAL A 585 20.33 0.74 -27.48
N VAL A 586 19.42 1.03 -28.41
CA VAL A 586 19.73 1.31 -29.81
C VAL A 586 20.26 2.73 -29.99
N GLU A 587 19.75 3.69 -29.22
CA GLU A 587 20.16 5.08 -29.20
C GLU A 587 20.79 5.45 -27.83
N PRO A 588 22.07 5.11 -27.59
CA PRO A 588 22.77 5.51 -26.38
C PRO A 588 22.83 7.02 -26.23
N GLY A 589 22.80 7.51 -24.99
CA GLY A 589 22.83 8.94 -24.69
C GLY A 589 21.51 9.70 -24.94
N SER A 590 20.44 9.00 -25.32
CA SER A 590 19.09 9.58 -25.53
C SER A 590 18.49 10.30 -24.32
N GLY A 591 19.04 10.11 -23.12
CA GLY A 591 18.62 10.81 -21.90
C GLY A 591 17.23 10.42 -21.38
N VAL A 592 16.63 9.35 -21.93
CA VAL A 592 15.31 8.84 -21.52
C VAL A 592 15.37 8.39 -20.06
N ASP A 593 14.48 8.97 -19.24
CA ASP A 593 14.31 8.57 -17.86
C ASP A 593 13.43 7.32 -17.82
N LEU A 594 14.04 6.14 -17.68
CA LEU A 594 13.33 4.84 -17.63
C LEU A 594 12.73 4.53 -16.26
N VAL A 595 13.05 5.31 -15.22
CA VAL A 595 12.55 5.09 -13.85
C VAL A 595 11.02 5.17 -13.77
N PRO A 596 10.33 6.16 -14.39
CA PRO A 596 8.87 6.20 -14.39
C PRO A 596 8.23 5.01 -15.09
N VAL A 597 8.85 4.49 -16.16
CA VAL A 597 8.32 3.37 -16.96
C VAL A 597 8.37 2.07 -16.15
N ALA A 598 9.51 1.78 -15.52
CA ALA A 598 9.65 0.66 -14.59
C ALA A 598 8.64 0.76 -13.43
N ARG A 599 8.44 1.96 -12.89
CA ARG A 599 7.48 2.20 -11.79
C ARG A 599 6.03 1.95 -12.21
N ARG A 600 5.64 2.28 -13.45
CA ARG A 600 4.30 1.97 -13.97
C ARG A 600 4.07 0.46 -14.02
N LEU A 601 5.06 -0.31 -14.47
CA LEU A 601 5.03 -1.77 -14.49
C LEU A 601 4.86 -2.36 -13.08
N ASP A 602 5.69 -1.91 -12.12
CA ASP A 602 5.60 -2.32 -10.71
C ASP A 602 4.21 -2.06 -10.13
N THR A 603 3.69 -0.84 -10.36
CA THR A 603 2.36 -0.43 -9.88
C THR A 603 1.27 -1.33 -10.47
N ALA A 604 1.33 -1.60 -11.78
CA ALA A 604 0.37 -2.47 -12.46
C ALA A 604 0.42 -3.92 -11.90
N LEU A 605 1.63 -4.45 -11.63
CA LEU A 605 1.79 -5.78 -11.03
C LEU A 605 1.18 -5.84 -9.62
N GLN A 606 1.40 -4.82 -8.79
CA GLN A 606 0.83 -4.75 -7.45
C GLN A 606 -0.70 -4.63 -7.46
N GLU A 607 -1.25 -3.79 -8.34
CA GLU A 607 -2.70 -3.68 -8.52
C GLU A 607 -3.31 -5.00 -8.97
N LEU A 608 -2.65 -5.71 -9.89
CA LEU A 608 -3.06 -7.04 -10.34
C LEU A 608 -3.00 -8.07 -9.21
N GLN A 609 -1.90 -8.17 -8.47
CA GLN A 609 -1.77 -9.08 -7.32
C GLN A 609 -2.86 -8.83 -6.28
N THR A 610 -3.17 -7.55 -6.02
CA THR A 610 -4.24 -7.13 -5.11
C THR A 610 -5.61 -7.58 -5.62
N ALA A 611 -5.90 -7.34 -6.91
CA ALA A 611 -7.16 -7.76 -7.54
C ALA A 611 -7.32 -9.29 -7.62
N ALA A 612 -6.21 -10.03 -7.78
CA ALA A 612 -6.19 -11.49 -7.91
C ALA A 612 -6.31 -12.22 -6.57
N ARG A 613 -5.97 -11.57 -5.45
CA ARG A 613 -5.95 -12.17 -4.10
C ARG A 613 -7.26 -12.87 -3.68
N PRO A 614 -8.46 -12.31 -3.93
CA PRO A 614 -9.72 -12.98 -3.58
C PRO A 614 -9.95 -14.28 -4.37
N LEU A 615 -9.50 -14.36 -5.62
CA LEU A 615 -9.60 -15.57 -6.45
C LEU A 615 -8.67 -16.68 -5.95
N GLY A 616 -7.51 -16.30 -5.39
CA GLY A 616 -6.59 -17.22 -4.71
C GLY A 616 -7.12 -17.77 -3.38
N MET A 617 -8.14 -17.14 -2.78
CA MET A 617 -8.79 -17.57 -1.54
C MET A 617 -10.16 -18.23 -1.76
N GLY A 618 -10.67 -18.31 -2.98
CA GLY A 618 -11.98 -18.94 -3.27
C GLY A 618 -11.98 -20.47 -3.09
N PRO A 619 -13.11 -21.12 -2.77
CA PRO A 619 -13.16 -22.55 -2.41
C PRO A 619 -12.75 -23.52 -3.55
N ALA A 620 -12.70 -23.05 -4.80
CA ALA A 620 -12.36 -23.87 -5.96
C ALA A 620 -10.84 -24.02 -6.15
N SER A 621 -10.29 -25.20 -5.81
CA SER A 621 -8.85 -25.51 -5.89
C SER A 621 -8.22 -25.35 -7.28
N ARG A 622 -8.99 -25.55 -8.35
CA ARG A 622 -8.54 -25.38 -9.75
C ARG A 622 -8.34 -23.91 -10.11
N ALA A 623 -9.28 -23.04 -9.72
CA ALA A 623 -9.16 -21.60 -9.92
C ALA A 623 -7.99 -21.01 -9.13
N ARG A 624 -7.80 -21.45 -7.87
CA ARG A 624 -6.65 -21.03 -7.04
C ARG A 624 -5.30 -21.33 -7.70
N ARG A 625 -5.12 -22.56 -8.19
CA ARG A 625 -3.87 -23.00 -8.84
C ARG A 625 -3.60 -22.24 -10.14
N GLY A 626 -4.63 -22.02 -10.95
CA GLY A 626 -4.52 -21.23 -12.19
C GLY A 626 -4.10 -19.78 -11.93
N THR A 627 -4.76 -19.09 -11.00
CA THR A 627 -4.42 -17.71 -10.63
C THR A 627 -3.01 -17.62 -10.03
N ALA A 628 -2.64 -18.52 -9.12
CA ALA A 628 -1.30 -18.54 -8.54
C ALA A 628 -0.19 -18.85 -9.56
N ARG A 629 -0.48 -19.61 -10.62
CA ARG A 629 0.46 -19.83 -11.72
C ARG A 629 0.60 -18.57 -12.59
N LEU A 630 -0.51 -17.95 -12.99
CA LEU A 630 -0.50 -16.73 -13.78
C LEU A 630 0.32 -15.63 -13.09
N VAL A 631 0.05 -15.36 -11.81
CA VAL A 631 0.79 -14.36 -11.03
C VAL A 631 2.29 -14.66 -10.98
N ARG A 632 2.69 -15.94 -10.79
CA ARG A 632 4.10 -16.33 -10.80
C ARG A 632 4.80 -16.12 -12.14
N VAL A 633 4.08 -16.30 -13.25
CA VAL A 633 4.63 -16.07 -14.59
C VAL A 633 4.81 -14.58 -14.84
N LEU A 634 3.84 -13.75 -14.46
CA LEU A 634 3.95 -12.29 -14.57
C LEU A 634 5.08 -11.75 -13.67
N GLU A 635 5.27 -12.28 -12.46
CA GLU A 635 6.45 -11.99 -11.62
C GLU A 635 7.77 -12.41 -12.27
N ALA A 636 7.77 -13.46 -13.10
CA ALA A 636 8.96 -13.86 -13.85
C ALA A 636 9.25 -12.89 -15.00
N CYS A 637 8.21 -12.44 -15.71
CA CYS A 637 8.31 -11.43 -16.75
C CYS A 637 8.80 -10.10 -16.18
N ASP A 638 8.25 -9.67 -15.05
CA ASP A 638 8.65 -8.46 -14.32
C ASP A 638 10.16 -8.42 -14.00
N ARG A 639 10.71 -9.52 -13.49
CA ARG A 639 12.16 -9.63 -13.22
C ARG A 639 13.02 -9.50 -14.48
N ALA A 640 12.53 -10.03 -15.60
CA ALA A 640 13.23 -9.93 -16.87
C ALA A 640 13.11 -8.51 -17.45
N ALA A 641 11.95 -7.87 -17.32
CA ALA A 641 11.72 -6.47 -17.67
C ALA A 641 12.67 -5.53 -16.89
N HIS A 642 12.87 -5.75 -15.59
CA HIS A 642 13.86 -5.01 -14.81
C HIS A 642 15.31 -5.21 -15.30
N ALA A 643 15.64 -6.39 -15.84
CA ALA A 643 16.94 -6.58 -16.48
C ALA A 643 17.08 -5.78 -17.77
N LEU A 644 15.99 -5.63 -18.51
CA LEU A 644 15.92 -4.83 -19.72
C LEU A 644 16.00 -3.32 -19.43
N VAL A 645 15.27 -2.81 -18.43
CA VAL A 645 15.37 -1.42 -17.95
C VAL A 645 16.80 -1.07 -17.58
N ARG A 646 17.51 -1.97 -16.88
CA ARG A 646 18.92 -1.75 -16.55
C ARG A 646 19.81 -1.65 -17.77
N ALA A 647 19.56 -2.46 -18.79
CA ALA A 647 20.30 -2.37 -20.04
C ALA A 647 20.06 -1.00 -20.70
N GLY A 648 18.80 -0.56 -20.75
CA GLY A 648 18.43 0.77 -21.24
C GLY A 648 19.10 1.89 -20.45
N MET A 649 19.09 1.84 -19.12
CA MET A 649 19.75 2.85 -18.28
C MET A 649 21.27 2.89 -18.47
N LEU A 650 21.91 1.73 -18.64
CA LEU A 650 23.34 1.65 -18.92
C LEU A 650 23.66 2.32 -20.26
N ALA A 651 22.87 2.04 -21.30
CA ALA A 651 23.04 2.64 -22.62
C ALA A 651 22.71 4.14 -22.63
N ALA A 652 21.68 4.57 -21.91
CA ALA A 652 21.34 5.99 -21.77
C ALA A 652 22.47 6.82 -21.13
N SER A 653 23.34 6.20 -20.32
CA SER A 653 24.51 6.82 -19.71
C SER A 653 25.83 6.59 -20.47
N ALA A 654 25.80 5.81 -21.54
CA ALA A 654 26.97 5.48 -22.35
C ALA A 654 27.24 6.56 -23.41
N ASP A 655 28.44 6.54 -23.99
CA ASP A 655 28.82 7.41 -25.10
C ASP A 655 27.85 7.18 -26.29
N PRO A 656 27.26 8.23 -26.90
CA PRO A 656 26.40 8.09 -28.08
C PRO A 656 27.02 7.26 -29.21
N ALA A 657 28.35 7.21 -29.32
CA ALA A 657 29.06 6.41 -30.32
C ALA A 657 29.15 4.91 -29.99
N SER A 658 28.72 4.48 -28.79
CA SER A 658 28.84 3.09 -28.30
C SER A 658 27.66 2.18 -28.65
N GLY A 659 26.73 2.67 -29.46
CA GLY A 659 25.49 1.98 -29.84
C GLY A 659 25.71 0.84 -30.83
N PRO A 660 24.78 -0.13 -30.89
CA PRO A 660 24.82 -1.17 -31.91
C PRO A 660 24.66 -0.56 -33.31
N THR A 661 25.50 -0.95 -34.26
CA THR A 661 25.47 -0.44 -35.63
C THR A 661 24.44 -1.16 -36.50
N GLY A 662 23.72 -0.40 -37.33
CA GLY A 662 22.90 -0.85 -38.48
C GLY A 662 22.14 -2.16 -38.31
N ASP A 663 22.74 -3.25 -38.76
CA ASP A 663 22.15 -4.59 -38.80
C ASP A 663 21.89 -5.18 -37.40
N LEU A 664 22.75 -4.87 -36.43
CA LEU A 664 22.60 -5.32 -35.06
C LEU A 664 21.49 -4.55 -34.34
N ALA A 665 21.38 -3.24 -34.57
CA ALA A 665 20.29 -2.43 -34.05
C ALA A 665 18.93 -2.96 -34.56
N ARG A 666 18.81 -3.21 -35.87
CA ARG A 666 17.60 -3.80 -36.47
C ARG A 666 17.27 -5.17 -35.88
N ALA A 667 18.24 -6.07 -35.77
CA ALA A 667 18.02 -7.39 -35.18
C ALA A 667 17.56 -7.34 -33.71
N VAL A 668 18.05 -6.36 -32.93
CA VAL A 668 17.60 -6.15 -31.54
C VAL A 668 16.17 -5.61 -31.49
N VAL A 669 15.80 -4.69 -32.38
CA VAL A 669 14.42 -4.17 -32.52
C VAL A 669 13.46 -5.27 -32.97
N ASP A 670 13.80 -6.00 -34.04
CA ASP A 670 12.99 -7.11 -34.55
C ASP A 670 12.78 -8.20 -33.49
N GLY A 671 13.84 -8.51 -32.72
CA GLY A 671 13.76 -9.41 -31.58
C GLY A 671 12.83 -8.87 -30.48
N ALA A 672 12.91 -7.59 -30.15
CA ALA A 672 12.03 -6.95 -29.18
C ALA A 672 10.56 -6.98 -29.61
N ASP A 673 10.27 -6.69 -30.88
CA ASP A 673 8.93 -6.74 -31.46
C ASP A 673 8.35 -8.16 -31.40
N GLY A 674 9.16 -9.18 -31.69
CA GLY A 674 8.78 -10.58 -31.55
C GLY A 674 8.41 -10.94 -30.11
N VAL A 675 9.25 -10.55 -29.14
CA VAL A 675 8.97 -10.78 -27.70
C VAL A 675 7.74 -10.00 -27.24
N ARG A 676 7.55 -8.77 -27.71
CA ARG A 676 6.36 -7.95 -27.42
C ARG A 676 5.09 -8.62 -27.93
N ALA A 677 5.09 -9.13 -29.18
CA ALA A 677 3.98 -9.89 -29.72
C ALA A 677 3.71 -11.18 -28.91
N SER A 678 4.78 -11.89 -28.53
CA SER A 678 4.74 -13.09 -27.69
C SER A 678 4.11 -12.80 -26.31
N VAL A 679 4.47 -11.70 -25.67
CA VAL A 679 3.90 -11.24 -24.40
C VAL A 679 2.44 -10.80 -24.56
N MET A 680 2.12 -10.02 -25.60
CA MET A 680 0.74 -9.56 -25.87
C MET A 680 -0.21 -10.71 -26.20
N SER A 681 0.30 -11.82 -26.77
CA SER A 681 -0.50 -13.02 -27.01
C SER A 681 -1.08 -13.62 -25.71
N LEU A 682 -0.48 -13.36 -24.55
CA LEU A 682 -1.00 -13.80 -23.24
C LEU A 682 -2.39 -13.23 -22.95
N ARG A 683 -2.77 -12.10 -23.55
CA ARG A 683 -4.11 -11.52 -23.45
C ARG A 683 -5.19 -12.50 -23.92
N SER A 684 -4.95 -13.24 -25.01
CA SER A 684 -5.88 -14.24 -25.54
C SER A 684 -6.03 -15.45 -24.60
N VAL A 685 -4.91 -15.94 -24.05
CA VAL A 685 -4.86 -17.05 -23.08
C VAL A 685 -5.64 -16.71 -21.81
N VAL A 686 -5.51 -15.49 -21.31
CA VAL A 686 -6.20 -15.01 -20.10
C VAL A 686 -7.71 -14.79 -20.34
N ARG A 687 -8.10 -14.45 -21.58
CA ARG A 687 -9.51 -14.33 -21.98
C ARG A 687 -10.18 -15.70 -22.20
N GLY A 688 -9.40 -16.77 -22.37
CA GLY A 688 -9.90 -18.11 -22.65
C GLY A 688 -10.35 -18.26 -24.10
N GLU A 689 -9.90 -17.36 -24.97
CA GLU A 689 -10.07 -17.44 -26.41
C GLU A 689 -9.01 -18.44 -26.90
N GLN A 690 -9.45 -19.61 -27.36
CA GLN A 690 -8.55 -20.56 -28.02
C GLN A 690 -8.17 -19.96 -29.38
N GLY A 691 -7.09 -19.18 -29.40
CA GLY A 691 -6.40 -18.86 -30.63
C GLY A 691 -5.62 -20.08 -31.09
N GLU A 692 -5.87 -20.52 -32.32
CA GLU A 692 -4.98 -21.42 -33.06
C GLU A 692 -3.62 -20.71 -33.15
N TYR A 693 -2.61 -21.26 -32.48
CA TYR A 693 -1.29 -20.65 -32.39
C TYR A 693 -0.36 -21.26 -33.42
N ASP A 694 0.35 -20.38 -34.13
CA ASP A 694 1.35 -20.72 -35.12
C ASP A 694 2.68 -21.06 -34.42
N ASP A 695 3.02 -22.35 -34.36
CA ASP A 695 4.29 -22.87 -33.82
C ASP A 695 5.51 -22.27 -34.53
N SER A 696 5.34 -21.65 -35.71
CA SER A 696 6.44 -21.08 -36.51
C SER A 696 7.12 -19.87 -35.86
N LEU A 697 6.53 -19.23 -34.86
CA LEU A 697 7.10 -18.05 -34.17
C LEU A 697 8.05 -18.42 -33.03
N ALA A 698 7.99 -19.65 -32.50
CA ALA A 698 8.85 -20.10 -31.40
C ALA A 698 10.19 -20.68 -31.89
N ASP A 699 10.22 -21.26 -33.10
CA ASP A 699 11.39 -21.93 -33.67
C ASP A 699 12.42 -20.98 -34.32
N ALA A 700 12.09 -19.69 -34.45
CA ALA A 700 12.96 -18.67 -35.01
C ALA A 700 13.16 -17.53 -34.02
N SER A 701 13.68 -17.79 -32.82
CA SER A 701 14.05 -16.72 -31.89
C SER A 701 15.10 -15.79 -32.54
N PRO A 702 14.75 -14.54 -32.90
CA PRO A 702 15.73 -13.58 -33.45
C PRO A 702 16.83 -13.27 -32.43
N VAL A 703 16.52 -13.48 -31.14
CA VAL A 703 17.41 -13.33 -29.99
C VAL A 703 18.55 -14.37 -30.02
N ALA A 704 18.28 -15.59 -30.49
CA ALA A 704 19.30 -16.62 -30.67
C ALA A 704 20.29 -16.28 -31.81
N GLN A 705 19.80 -15.64 -32.88
CA GLN A 705 20.66 -15.18 -33.98
C GLN A 705 21.58 -14.03 -33.52
N VAL A 706 21.10 -13.11 -32.69
CA VAL A 706 21.93 -12.03 -32.10
C VAL A 706 22.98 -12.57 -31.13
N LEU A 707 22.65 -13.59 -30.33
CA LEU A 707 23.60 -14.24 -29.41
C LEU A 707 24.69 -15.08 -30.12
N SER A 708 24.49 -15.43 -31.39
CA SER A 708 25.44 -16.20 -32.20
C SER A 708 26.51 -15.35 -32.91
N ARG A 709 26.39 -14.01 -32.87
CA ARG A 709 27.39 -13.08 -33.41
C ARG A 709 28.54 -12.85 -32.41
N ASP A 710 29.72 -12.47 -32.90
CA ASP A 710 30.94 -12.34 -32.11
C ASP A 710 30.75 -11.45 -30.87
N ALA A 711 31.01 -12.01 -29.68
CA ALA A 711 30.83 -11.35 -28.39
C ALA A 711 31.72 -10.09 -28.20
N GLN A 712 32.70 -9.88 -29.07
CA GLN A 712 33.63 -8.76 -29.05
C GLN A 712 33.06 -7.45 -29.64
N GLU A 713 31.99 -7.50 -30.44
CA GLU A 713 31.34 -6.32 -31.03
C GLU A 713 30.14 -5.79 -30.22
N LEU A 714 29.71 -6.52 -29.19
CA LEU A 714 28.49 -6.22 -28.43
C LEU A 714 28.78 -5.36 -27.20
N SER A 715 28.08 -4.21 -27.09
CA SER A 715 28.12 -3.43 -25.86
C SER A 715 27.55 -4.24 -24.68
N THR A 716 28.03 -3.95 -23.45
CA THR A 716 27.51 -4.62 -22.24
C THR A 716 26.00 -4.42 -22.08
N ALA A 717 25.48 -3.25 -22.47
CA ALA A 717 24.05 -2.96 -22.44
C ALA A 717 23.28 -3.88 -23.42
N THR A 718 23.76 -4.02 -24.65
CA THR A 718 23.14 -4.87 -25.67
C THR A 718 23.09 -6.34 -25.24
N ILE A 719 24.17 -6.89 -24.68
CA ILE A 719 24.19 -8.28 -24.17
C ILE A 719 23.15 -8.49 -23.07
N VAL A 720 23.03 -7.53 -22.15
CA VAL A 720 22.07 -7.62 -21.05
C VAL A 720 20.63 -7.51 -21.58
N ALA A 721 20.38 -6.62 -22.56
CA ALA A 721 19.07 -6.46 -23.19
C ALA A 721 18.62 -7.74 -23.90
N VAL A 722 19.48 -8.32 -24.74
CA VAL A 722 19.20 -9.55 -25.50
C VAL A 722 18.90 -10.72 -24.55
N ARG A 723 19.67 -10.89 -23.48
CA ARG A 723 19.40 -11.92 -22.45
C ARG A 723 18.12 -11.65 -21.65
N ALA A 724 17.71 -10.39 -21.51
CA ALA A 724 16.47 -10.04 -20.85
C ALA A 724 15.25 -10.36 -21.72
N LEU A 725 15.34 -10.05 -23.03
CA LEU A 725 14.34 -10.43 -24.03
C LEU A 725 14.15 -11.94 -24.11
N ASP A 726 15.24 -12.73 -24.17
CA ASP A 726 15.18 -14.21 -24.15
C ASP A 726 14.41 -14.74 -22.93
N ARG A 727 14.67 -14.18 -21.74
CA ARG A 727 13.98 -14.58 -20.52
C ARG A 727 12.52 -14.16 -20.48
N LEU A 728 12.18 -13.00 -21.06
CA LEU A 728 10.80 -12.54 -21.19
C LEU A 728 10.01 -13.52 -22.06
N ASP A 729 10.57 -13.88 -23.22
CA ASP A 729 9.94 -14.81 -24.15
C ASP A 729 9.75 -16.20 -23.52
N HIS A 730 10.80 -16.73 -22.88
CA HIS A 730 10.72 -18.00 -22.19
C HIS A 730 9.69 -17.97 -21.04
N SER A 731 9.60 -16.86 -20.30
CA SER A 731 8.61 -16.70 -19.23
C SER A 731 7.19 -16.63 -19.78
N ALA A 732 6.97 -15.94 -20.89
CA ALA A 732 5.69 -15.90 -21.59
C ALA A 732 5.29 -17.28 -22.15
N ALA A 733 6.26 -18.08 -22.61
CA ALA A 733 6.04 -19.45 -23.04
C ALA A 733 5.63 -20.39 -21.89
N LEU A 734 6.14 -20.19 -20.66
CA LEU A 734 5.79 -21.01 -19.49
C LEU A 734 4.31 -20.91 -19.08
N THR A 735 3.59 -19.87 -19.50
CA THR A 735 2.12 -19.75 -19.34
C THR A 735 1.33 -20.69 -20.27
N ARG A 736 1.97 -21.20 -21.34
CA ARG A 736 1.33 -21.89 -22.47
C ARG A 736 1.18 -23.41 -22.28
N VAL A 737 1.84 -24.02 -21.30
CA VAL A 737 1.68 -25.46 -21.00
C VAL A 737 0.32 -25.71 -20.34
N PRO A 738 -0.60 -26.50 -20.92
CA PRO A 738 -1.86 -26.85 -20.26
C PRO A 738 -1.62 -27.75 -19.03
N VAL A 739 -2.55 -27.71 -18.06
CA VAL A 739 -2.62 -28.69 -16.94
C VAL A 739 -3.74 -29.66 -17.21
#